data_AF-A0AAW0E1W8-F1
#
_entry.id   AF-A0AAW0E1W8-F1
#
_cell.length_a   1.000
_cell.length_b   1.000
_cell.length_c   1.000
_cell.angle_alpha   90.00
_cell.angle_beta   90.00
_cell.angle_gamma   90.00
#
_symmetry.space_group_name_H-M   'P 1'
#
loop_
_entity.id
_entity.type
_entity.pdbx_description
1 polymer ?
#
loop_
_entity_poly.entity_id
_entity_poly.type
_entity_poly.pdbx_seq_one_letter_code
_entity_poly.pdbx_strand_id
1 'polypeptide(L)'
;MWTPVTEKVDASLTRWEKLHPTLEARCQILQITVGSMSQYLTQVNEMPPAVFNHLLKAMREFMWGGKSPPINFETLTAPRDKGGKNLLDLKARNDALHLMKLKSYLDLDPSTRAEWCYLLDRRLAKRVTNDSRAAPEALINTFLQSWRADEREWPKRHKSMMRSAKKFGISFDVLAATTEVLSDLPIWHHHGENPHMPQTNNSPACYCLRGQHGVIRTGDGLTRLRRLDNPTHKKNKNCKCVDCDQDRRNLGCANPHACAIAVEKKLSRLMPKWDPRTNPAPLDADDAESEDEDPSSFPPVRPTSAISEGFRILTCLSETLPSLGPSLPSEDEAPQPSQAFFTKGITIRDRDGNTRAAGGLWYDDHDERNTALLLPIHLRQTARTAELAAALHGVQSAPRNQDLIIYYSQKSIRSEILQKLDTREASGWIGAQDSSLLRALAAALRGRTGKTTFVAQDSSQARKTGKAGAVALARQGARKREAAEINPFVDPEHNLRGVQLSTLTQKLAYRGIKQARKIAPRMATTNNVKEVTQATFRNFGFSPTEAEFWSSIRHKDFSRQVKNFLYKSAHSAHRIGAFWKHIPECEERGICCRKYGVSTRPQPAHQCGRDSIILTCRKYGVSTRLQVLVRYPECNNISRRTYPQPAHQCGRD
;
A
#
# COMPACT_ATOMS: atom_id res chain seq x y z
N MET A 1 -32.56 -16.11 7.71
CA MET A 1 -31.73 -14.99 8.21
C MET A 1 -31.33 -14.01 7.10
N TRP A 2 -30.74 -14.46 5.98
CA TRP A 2 -30.32 -13.56 4.89
C TRP A 2 -31.44 -13.12 3.93
N THR A 3 -32.53 -13.89 3.83
CA THR A 3 -33.66 -13.65 2.91
C THR A 3 -34.24 -12.22 3.01
N PRO A 4 -34.54 -11.67 4.20
CA PRO A 4 -35.10 -10.32 4.28
C PRO A 4 -34.14 -9.24 3.76
N VAL A 5 -32.83 -9.46 3.90
CA VAL A 5 -31.80 -8.51 3.41
C VAL A 5 -31.71 -8.57 1.89
N THR A 6 -31.71 -9.76 1.31
CA THR A 6 -31.65 -9.91 -0.16
C THR A 6 -32.91 -9.35 -0.82
N GLU A 7 -34.10 -9.65 -0.28
CA GLU A 7 -35.37 -9.09 -0.78
C GLU A 7 -35.40 -7.57 -0.68
N LYS A 8 -34.92 -7.00 0.43
CA LYS A 8 -34.84 -5.53 0.61
C LYS A 8 -33.88 -4.89 -0.38
N VAL A 9 -32.74 -5.53 -0.66
CA VAL A 9 -31.78 -5.08 -1.68
C VAL A 9 -32.44 -5.09 -3.05
N ASP A 10 -33.07 -6.18 -3.45
CA ASP A 10 -33.68 -6.34 -4.77
C ASP A 10 -34.84 -5.35 -4.98
N ALA A 11 -35.71 -5.19 -3.97
CA ALA A 11 -36.78 -4.20 -4.00
C ALA A 11 -36.25 -2.76 -4.11
N SER A 12 -35.15 -2.46 -3.42
CA SER A 12 -34.51 -1.14 -3.47
C SER A 12 -33.90 -0.87 -4.84
N LEU A 13 -33.17 -1.83 -5.41
CA LEU A 13 -32.58 -1.70 -6.75
C LEU A 13 -33.66 -1.55 -7.82
N THR A 14 -34.75 -2.30 -7.72
CA THR A 14 -35.92 -2.18 -8.61
C THR A 14 -36.54 -0.78 -8.54
N ARG A 15 -36.66 -0.20 -7.34
CA ARG A 15 -37.15 1.17 -7.15
C ARG A 15 -36.22 2.20 -7.78
N TRP A 16 -34.91 2.06 -7.57
CA TRP A 16 -33.92 2.95 -8.15
C TRP A 16 -33.86 2.88 -9.67
N GLU A 17 -34.10 1.71 -10.26
CA GLU A 17 -34.08 1.53 -11.72
C GLU A 17 -35.16 2.38 -12.43
N LYS A 18 -36.30 2.63 -11.77
CA LYS A 18 -37.38 3.49 -12.29
C LYS A 18 -36.95 4.94 -12.53
N LEU A 19 -35.87 5.39 -11.87
CA LEU A 19 -35.32 6.74 -12.02
C LEU A 19 -34.30 6.86 -13.17
N HIS A 20 -34.08 5.78 -13.93
CA HIS A 20 -33.12 5.70 -15.03
C HIS A 20 -31.74 6.31 -14.67
N PRO A 21 -31.09 5.83 -13.58
CA PRO A 21 -29.88 6.46 -13.06
C PRO A 21 -28.72 6.38 -14.07
N THR A 22 -27.93 7.45 -14.10
CA THR A 22 -26.65 7.49 -14.84
C THR A 22 -25.68 6.42 -14.32
N LEU A 23 -24.64 6.10 -15.09
CA LEU A 23 -23.62 5.12 -14.68
C LEU A 23 -22.95 5.49 -13.34
N GLU A 24 -22.70 6.78 -13.10
CA GLU A 24 -22.11 7.26 -11.84
C GLU A 24 -23.08 7.14 -10.66
N ALA A 25 -24.36 7.46 -10.89
CA ALA A 25 -25.40 7.29 -9.89
C ALA A 25 -25.59 5.79 -9.56
N ARG A 26 -25.54 4.89 -10.56
CA ARG A 26 -25.60 3.44 -10.33
C ARG A 26 -24.49 2.95 -9.40
N CYS A 27 -23.25 3.43 -9.59
CA CYS A 27 -22.15 3.10 -8.68
C CYS A 27 -22.43 3.53 -7.22
N GLN A 28 -22.97 4.74 -7.02
CA GLN A 28 -23.31 5.26 -5.69
C GLN A 28 -24.47 4.48 -5.06
N ILE A 29 -25.51 4.19 -5.84
CA ILE A 29 -26.68 3.41 -5.39
C ILE A 29 -26.25 2.02 -4.95
N LEU A 30 -25.38 1.33 -5.71
CA LEU A 30 -24.88 0.01 -5.29
C LEU A 30 -24.10 0.07 -3.97
N GLN A 31 -23.32 1.12 -3.73
CA GLN A 31 -22.63 1.32 -2.46
C GLN A 31 -23.63 1.52 -1.30
N ILE A 32 -24.64 2.37 -1.51
CA ILE A 32 -25.64 2.70 -0.48
C ILE A 32 -26.60 1.54 -0.24
N THR A 33 -27.01 0.80 -1.26
CA THR A 33 -27.97 -0.30 -1.13
C THR A 33 -27.26 -1.61 -0.80
N VAL A 34 -26.48 -2.17 -1.72
CA VAL A 34 -25.85 -3.48 -1.53
C VAL A 34 -24.77 -3.42 -0.45
N GLY A 35 -23.93 -2.38 -0.50
CA GLY A 35 -22.82 -2.21 0.45
C GLY A 35 -23.31 -2.06 1.90
N SER A 36 -24.18 -1.08 2.15
CA SER A 36 -24.63 -0.80 3.53
C SER A 36 -25.54 -1.89 4.09
N MET A 37 -26.54 -2.37 3.33
CA MET A 37 -27.54 -3.30 3.85
C MET A 37 -26.97 -4.68 4.17
N SER A 38 -25.93 -5.11 3.44
CA SER A 38 -25.29 -6.42 3.67
C SER A 38 -24.18 -6.37 4.72
N GLN A 39 -23.68 -5.19 5.11
CA GLN A 39 -22.47 -5.05 5.90
C GLN A 39 -22.56 -5.68 7.29
N TYR A 40 -23.57 -5.28 8.07
CA TYR A 40 -23.75 -5.77 9.43
C TYR A 40 -23.85 -7.31 9.47
N LEU A 41 -24.73 -7.88 8.63
CA LEU A 41 -24.96 -9.31 8.64
C LEU A 41 -23.74 -10.11 8.14
N THR A 42 -22.94 -9.54 7.23
CA THR A 42 -21.65 -10.12 6.81
C THR A 42 -20.68 -10.17 7.99
N GLN A 43 -20.61 -9.12 8.81
CA GLN A 43 -19.69 -9.03 9.94
C GLN A 43 -20.04 -10.04 11.04
N VAL A 44 -21.33 -10.20 11.35
CA VAL A 44 -21.79 -11.07 12.44
C VAL A 44 -21.81 -12.55 12.03
N ASN A 45 -22.39 -12.87 10.87
CA ASN A 45 -22.72 -14.26 10.50
C ASN A 45 -21.89 -14.82 9.33
N GLU A 46 -20.98 -14.03 8.77
CA GLU A 46 -20.34 -14.28 7.47
C GLU A 46 -21.36 -14.34 6.32
N MET A 47 -20.96 -13.93 5.12
CA MET A 47 -21.82 -13.98 3.94
C MET A 47 -21.71 -15.36 3.27
N PRO A 48 -22.80 -16.16 3.19
CA PRO A 48 -22.77 -17.45 2.50
C PRO A 48 -22.48 -17.29 1.00
N PRO A 49 -21.86 -18.29 0.34
CA PRO A 49 -21.56 -18.22 -1.09
C PRO A 49 -22.78 -17.96 -1.97
N ALA A 50 -23.93 -18.56 -1.65
CA ALA A 50 -25.18 -18.36 -2.39
C ALA A 50 -25.65 -16.90 -2.35
N VAL A 51 -25.61 -16.27 -1.16
CA VAL A 51 -25.96 -14.85 -0.98
C VAL A 51 -24.97 -13.93 -1.69
N PHE A 52 -23.67 -14.24 -1.60
CA PHE A 52 -22.64 -13.49 -2.31
C PHE A 52 -22.88 -13.50 -3.82
N ASN A 53 -23.18 -14.67 -4.40
CA ASN A 53 -23.46 -14.82 -5.83
C ASN A 53 -24.73 -14.08 -6.24
N HIS A 54 -25.79 -14.14 -5.42
CA HIS A 54 -27.03 -13.39 -5.63
C HIS A 54 -26.78 -11.88 -5.68
N LEU A 55 -26.13 -11.33 -4.66
CA LEU A 55 -25.83 -9.89 -4.60
C LEU A 55 -24.91 -9.46 -5.74
N LEU A 56 -23.91 -10.27 -6.11
CA LEU A 56 -23.03 -9.98 -7.22
C LEU A 56 -23.77 -9.98 -8.57
N LYS A 57 -24.73 -10.89 -8.76
CA LYS A 57 -25.61 -10.92 -9.93
C LYS A 57 -26.48 -9.65 -9.99
N ALA A 58 -27.16 -9.32 -8.89
CA ALA A 58 -27.98 -8.11 -8.79
C ALA A 58 -27.16 -6.82 -9.07
N MET A 59 -25.93 -6.74 -8.56
CA MET A 59 -25.01 -5.63 -8.86
C MET A 59 -24.69 -5.53 -10.36
N ARG A 60 -24.44 -6.64 -11.04
CA ARG A 60 -24.11 -6.66 -12.48
C ARG A 60 -25.31 -6.26 -13.34
N GLU A 61 -26.48 -6.81 -13.04
CA GLU A 61 -27.72 -6.48 -13.75
C GLU A 61 -28.10 -5.02 -13.55
N PHE A 62 -28.04 -4.52 -12.31
CA PHE A 62 -28.30 -3.11 -12.00
C PHE A 62 -27.22 -2.16 -12.55
N MET A 63 -25.97 -2.57 -12.78
CA MET A 63 -24.99 -1.68 -13.42
C MET A 63 -25.35 -1.36 -14.87
N TRP A 64 -26.02 -2.27 -15.57
CA TRP A 64 -26.24 -2.19 -17.02
C TRP A 64 -27.71 -2.19 -17.43
N GLY A 65 -28.63 -2.11 -16.48
CA GLY A 65 -30.08 -2.10 -16.74
C GLY A 65 -30.53 -3.38 -17.45
N GLY A 66 -30.00 -4.53 -17.03
CA GLY A 66 -30.28 -5.84 -17.63
C GLY A 66 -29.60 -6.10 -18.99
N LYS A 67 -28.83 -5.15 -19.54
CA LYS A 67 -28.10 -5.33 -20.81
C LYS A 67 -26.76 -6.03 -20.61
N SER A 68 -26.23 -6.60 -21.69
CA SER A 68 -24.88 -7.19 -21.68
C SER A 68 -23.82 -6.14 -21.31
N PRO A 69 -22.92 -6.42 -20.36
CA PRO A 69 -21.93 -5.47 -19.85
C PRO A 69 -20.80 -5.23 -20.87
N PRO A 70 -20.68 -4.02 -21.46
CA PRO A 70 -19.59 -3.72 -22.40
C PRO A 70 -18.23 -3.52 -21.69
N ILE A 71 -18.24 -3.28 -20.38
CA ILE A 71 -17.05 -3.14 -19.53
C ILE A 71 -17.16 -4.18 -18.41
N ASN A 72 -16.10 -4.97 -18.23
CA ASN A 72 -16.07 -6.00 -17.20
C ASN A 72 -16.10 -5.38 -15.79
N PHE A 73 -16.56 -6.18 -14.82
CA PHE A 73 -16.76 -5.71 -13.46
C PHE A 73 -15.45 -5.28 -12.78
N GLU A 74 -14.33 -5.96 -13.08
CA GLU A 74 -13.01 -5.66 -12.51
C GLU A 74 -12.49 -4.29 -12.94
N THR A 75 -12.70 -3.90 -14.19
CA THR A 75 -12.34 -2.56 -14.68
C THR A 75 -13.17 -1.50 -13.94
N LEU A 76 -14.46 -1.75 -13.70
CA LEU A 76 -15.31 -0.80 -12.98
C LEU A 76 -14.91 -0.62 -11.51
N THR A 77 -14.45 -1.67 -10.85
CA THR A 77 -13.96 -1.59 -9.46
C THR A 77 -12.60 -0.92 -9.35
N ALA A 78 -11.83 -0.79 -10.44
CA ALA A 78 -10.53 -0.13 -10.43
C ALA A 78 -10.61 1.35 -10.00
N PRO A 79 -9.46 1.92 -9.58
CA PRO A 79 -9.35 3.35 -9.28
C PRO A 79 -9.73 4.25 -10.45
N ARG A 80 -10.26 5.43 -10.11
CA ARG A 80 -10.70 6.45 -11.06
C ARG A 80 -9.58 7.01 -11.93
N ASP A 81 -8.37 7.08 -11.42
CA ASP A 81 -7.14 7.48 -12.11
C ASP A 81 -6.57 6.38 -13.04
N LYS A 82 -7.18 5.19 -13.05
CA LYS A 82 -6.81 4.04 -13.91
C LYS A 82 -7.98 3.56 -14.78
N GLY A 83 -8.90 4.45 -15.12
CA GLY A 83 -10.07 4.12 -15.95
C GLY A 83 -11.21 3.40 -15.23
N GLY A 84 -11.12 3.17 -13.93
CA GLY A 84 -12.25 2.60 -13.19
C GLY A 84 -13.28 3.64 -12.73
N LYS A 85 -14.34 3.15 -12.07
CA LYS A 85 -15.40 3.99 -11.49
C LYS A 85 -15.39 3.98 -9.96
N ASN A 86 -14.43 3.29 -9.32
CA ASN A 86 -14.45 2.96 -7.90
C ASN A 86 -15.72 2.20 -7.48
N LEU A 87 -16.22 1.30 -8.33
CA LEU A 87 -17.35 0.45 -7.99
C LEU A 87 -17.03 -0.42 -6.76
N LEU A 88 -18.06 -0.70 -5.95
CA LEU A 88 -17.96 -1.60 -4.81
C LEU A 88 -17.46 -2.99 -5.25
N ASP A 89 -16.32 -3.41 -4.72
CA ASP A 89 -15.84 -4.79 -4.81
C ASP A 89 -16.34 -5.56 -3.59
N LEU A 90 -17.45 -6.29 -3.77
CA LEU A 90 -18.09 -7.03 -2.69
C LEU A 90 -17.16 -8.05 -2.04
N LYS A 91 -16.28 -8.68 -2.84
CA LYS A 91 -15.32 -9.69 -2.36
C LYS A 91 -14.25 -9.04 -1.51
N ALA A 92 -13.63 -7.96 -2.00
CA ALA A 92 -12.63 -7.23 -1.23
C ALA A 92 -13.21 -6.61 0.05
N ARG A 93 -14.49 -6.19 0.04
CA ARG A 93 -15.18 -5.71 1.25
C ARG A 93 -15.38 -6.81 2.27
N ASN A 94 -15.83 -8.00 1.85
CA ASN A 94 -15.99 -9.15 2.74
C ASN A 94 -14.65 -9.58 3.34
N ASP A 95 -13.60 -9.65 2.51
CA ASP A 95 -12.24 -9.93 2.96
C ASP A 95 -11.76 -8.89 3.99
N ALA A 96 -12.03 -7.60 3.78
CA ALA A 96 -11.71 -6.54 4.74
C ALA A 96 -12.46 -6.71 6.08
N LEU A 97 -13.74 -7.12 6.05
CA LEU A 97 -14.50 -7.42 7.27
C LEU A 97 -13.91 -8.62 8.04
N HIS A 98 -13.44 -9.65 7.32
CA HIS A 98 -12.74 -10.77 7.95
C HIS A 98 -11.44 -10.31 8.64
N LEU A 99 -10.69 -9.37 8.05
CA LEU A 99 -9.51 -8.78 8.69
C LEU A 99 -9.87 -7.92 9.92
N MET A 100 -11.02 -7.24 9.91
CA MET A 100 -11.51 -6.54 11.12
C MET A 100 -11.86 -7.52 12.24
N LYS A 101 -12.43 -8.69 11.91
CA LYS A 101 -12.67 -9.75 12.90
C LYS A 101 -11.35 -10.34 13.43
N LEU A 102 -10.34 -10.48 12.56
CA LEU A 102 -8.99 -10.91 12.94
C LEU A 102 -8.34 -9.91 13.90
N LYS A 103 -8.51 -8.61 13.65
CA LYS A 103 -8.07 -7.55 14.57
C LYS A 103 -8.63 -7.76 15.97
N SER A 104 -9.93 -8.01 16.12
CA SER A 104 -10.54 -8.32 17.42
C SER A 104 -10.06 -9.63 18.04
N TYR A 105 -9.65 -10.61 17.23
CA TYR A 105 -9.09 -11.87 17.72
C TYR A 105 -7.67 -11.72 18.31
N LEU A 106 -6.87 -10.87 17.67
CA LEU A 106 -5.47 -10.59 18.01
C LEU A 106 -5.30 -9.35 18.90
N ASP A 107 -6.41 -8.82 19.42
CA ASP A 107 -6.41 -7.92 20.56
C ASP A 107 -6.15 -8.78 21.80
N LEU A 108 -4.87 -8.95 22.14
CA LEU A 108 -4.42 -9.86 23.20
C LEU A 108 -4.38 -9.21 24.58
N ASP A 109 -4.80 -7.95 24.69
CA ASP A 109 -4.90 -7.23 25.95
C ASP A 109 -6.05 -7.81 26.81
N PRO A 110 -5.77 -8.35 28.01
CA PRO A 110 -6.78 -8.97 28.87
C PRO A 110 -7.98 -8.06 29.18
N SER A 111 -7.81 -6.74 29.18
CA SER A 111 -8.86 -5.77 29.52
C SER A 111 -9.87 -5.54 28.38
N THR A 112 -9.46 -5.73 27.14
CA THR A 112 -10.26 -5.46 25.93
C THR A 112 -10.60 -6.73 25.13
N ARG A 113 -9.88 -7.83 25.39
CA ARG A 113 -9.98 -9.08 24.65
C ARG A 113 -11.34 -9.75 24.80
N ALA A 114 -12.01 -9.98 23.67
CA ALA A 114 -13.32 -10.62 23.64
C ALA A 114 -13.29 -12.10 24.10
N GLU A 115 -14.29 -12.52 24.88
CA GLU A 115 -14.37 -13.86 25.48
C GLU A 115 -14.29 -15.02 24.45
N TRP A 116 -14.92 -14.83 23.28
CA TRP A 116 -14.92 -15.85 22.23
C TRP A 116 -13.51 -16.16 21.68
N CYS A 117 -12.56 -15.23 21.84
CA CYS A 117 -11.17 -15.40 21.40
C CYS A 117 -10.48 -16.50 22.22
N TYR A 118 -10.68 -16.53 23.54
CA TYR A 118 -10.14 -17.57 24.42
C TYR A 118 -10.69 -18.96 24.09
N LEU A 119 -11.99 -19.03 23.77
CA LEU A 119 -12.61 -20.28 23.32
C LEU A 119 -12.04 -20.73 21.97
N LEU A 120 -11.80 -19.78 21.05
CA LEU A 120 -11.21 -20.07 19.75
C LEU A 120 -9.78 -20.60 19.90
N ASP A 121 -8.94 -19.98 20.72
CA ASP A 121 -7.57 -20.47 21.01
C ASP A 121 -7.59 -21.93 21.46
N ARG A 122 -8.41 -22.25 22.47
CA ARG A 122 -8.56 -23.63 22.96
C ARG A 122 -9.07 -24.59 21.90
N ARG A 123 -9.96 -24.16 21.01
CA ARG A 123 -10.44 -25.01 19.92
C ARG A 123 -9.37 -25.26 18.86
N LEU A 124 -8.58 -24.24 18.52
CA LEU A 124 -7.48 -24.36 17.56
C LEU A 124 -6.36 -25.25 18.11
N ALA A 125 -6.09 -25.19 19.42
CA ALA A 125 -5.09 -26.02 20.09
C ALA A 125 -5.47 -27.52 20.16
N LYS A 126 -6.76 -27.88 20.08
CA LYS A 126 -7.20 -29.29 20.21
C LYS A 126 -6.82 -30.19 19.04
N ARG A 127 -6.73 -29.64 17.82
CA ARG A 127 -6.43 -30.42 16.60
C ARG A 127 -5.38 -29.69 15.79
N VAL A 128 -4.12 -30.06 16.06
CA VAL A 128 -2.93 -29.51 15.42
C VAL A 128 -2.48 -30.45 14.29
N THR A 129 -1.85 -29.91 13.26
CA THR A 129 -1.23 -30.73 12.20
C THR A 129 -0.16 -31.66 12.77
N ASN A 130 -0.02 -32.85 12.18
CA ASN A 130 0.93 -33.88 12.63
C ASN A 130 2.38 -33.38 12.76
N ASP A 131 2.77 -32.39 11.95
CA ASP A 131 4.12 -31.81 11.94
C ASP A 131 4.45 -31.01 13.21
N SER A 132 3.44 -30.59 13.98
CA SER A 132 3.66 -29.73 15.14
C SER A 132 3.88 -30.47 16.46
N ARG A 133 3.47 -31.75 16.59
CA ARG A 133 3.56 -32.64 17.80
C ARG A 133 3.83 -31.91 19.13
N ALA A 134 2.92 -31.02 19.49
CA ALA A 134 3.06 -30.10 20.62
C ALA A 134 2.19 -30.54 21.80
N ALA A 135 2.69 -30.42 23.02
CA ALA A 135 1.88 -30.63 24.22
C ALA A 135 0.77 -29.56 24.28
N PRO A 136 -0.49 -29.91 24.63
CA PRO A 136 -1.60 -28.95 24.66
C PRO A 136 -1.33 -27.70 25.51
N GLU A 137 -0.56 -27.85 26.61
CA GLU A 137 -0.18 -26.78 27.53
C GLU A 137 0.81 -25.79 26.92
N ALA A 138 1.49 -26.18 25.84
CA ALA A 138 2.40 -25.31 25.10
C ALA A 138 1.69 -24.44 24.05
N LEU A 139 0.40 -24.68 23.78
CA LEU A 139 -0.34 -24.07 22.68
C LEU A 139 -1.16 -22.87 23.16
N ILE A 140 -0.67 -21.67 22.86
CA ILE A 140 -1.29 -20.40 23.27
C ILE A 140 -2.02 -19.76 22.10
N ASN A 141 -1.28 -19.43 21.04
CA ASN A 141 -1.81 -18.70 19.90
C ASN A 141 -1.10 -19.11 18.60
N THR A 142 -1.87 -19.53 17.60
CA THR A 142 -1.34 -20.04 16.33
C THR A 142 -0.62 -18.99 15.48
N PHE A 143 -0.74 -17.70 15.81
CA PHE A 143 -0.09 -16.59 15.09
C PHE A 143 1.14 -16.02 15.81
N LEU A 144 1.39 -16.41 17.06
CA LEU A 144 2.62 -16.10 17.81
C LEU A 144 3.58 -17.29 17.89
N GLN A 145 3.17 -18.44 17.36
CA GLN A 145 3.90 -19.70 17.45
C GLN A 145 3.96 -20.40 16.10
N SER A 146 4.91 -21.32 15.95
CA SER A 146 5.19 -22.05 14.70
C SER A 146 4.25 -23.22 14.43
N TRP A 147 3.44 -23.65 15.39
CA TRP A 147 2.45 -24.72 15.21
C TRP A 147 1.24 -24.27 14.38
N ARG A 148 0.55 -25.23 13.76
CA ARG A 148 -0.61 -24.93 12.90
C ARG A 148 -1.83 -25.78 13.25
N ALA A 149 -2.97 -25.11 13.48
CA ALA A 149 -4.26 -25.79 13.62
C ALA A 149 -4.72 -26.40 12.29
N ASP A 150 -5.32 -27.60 12.33
CA ASP A 150 -5.87 -28.28 11.14
C ASP A 150 -7.05 -27.48 10.53
N GLU A 151 -6.92 -27.10 9.26
CA GLU A 151 -7.92 -26.32 8.54
C GLU A 151 -9.28 -27.01 8.38
N ARG A 152 -9.30 -28.34 8.44
CA ARG A 152 -10.53 -29.15 8.35
C ARG A 152 -11.41 -28.94 9.59
N GLU A 153 -10.77 -28.71 10.72
CA GLU A 153 -11.34 -28.66 12.06
C GLU A 153 -11.62 -27.24 12.55
N TRP A 154 -11.24 -26.24 11.75
CA TRP A 154 -11.52 -24.85 12.07
C TRP A 154 -13.03 -24.60 12.27
N PRO A 155 -13.44 -23.89 13.34
CA PRO A 155 -14.83 -23.56 13.56
C PRO A 155 -15.44 -22.83 12.36
N LYS A 156 -16.60 -23.29 11.89
CA LYS A 156 -17.27 -22.77 10.68
C LYS A 156 -17.39 -21.23 10.67
N ARG A 157 -17.74 -20.61 11.81
CA ARG A 157 -17.92 -19.15 12.00
C ARG A 157 -16.63 -18.31 11.96
N HIS A 158 -15.45 -18.94 11.98
CA HIS A 158 -14.16 -18.26 11.97
C HIS A 158 -13.29 -18.72 10.79
N LYS A 159 -13.78 -19.66 9.98
CA LYS A 159 -13.02 -20.26 8.88
C LYS A 159 -12.63 -19.21 7.85
N SER A 160 -13.52 -18.25 7.53
CA SER A 160 -13.23 -17.19 6.57
C SER A 160 -12.20 -16.18 7.11
N MET A 161 -12.28 -15.86 8.41
CA MET A 161 -11.26 -15.06 9.11
C MET A 161 -9.88 -15.70 9.04
N MET A 162 -9.76 -16.99 9.39
CA MET A 162 -8.48 -17.71 9.36
C MET A 162 -7.91 -17.84 7.95
N ARG A 163 -8.78 -18.08 6.95
CA ARG A 163 -8.40 -18.08 5.53
C ARG A 163 -7.90 -16.72 5.07
N SER A 164 -8.58 -15.63 5.45
CA SER A 164 -8.11 -14.27 5.15
C SER A 164 -6.77 -13.96 5.80
N ALA A 165 -6.56 -14.37 7.05
CA ALA A 165 -5.30 -14.20 7.76
C ALA A 165 -4.13 -14.85 6.99
N LYS A 166 -4.30 -16.12 6.56
CA LYS A 166 -3.31 -16.81 5.72
C LYS A 166 -3.14 -16.15 4.35
N LYS A 167 -4.25 -15.90 3.65
CA LYS A 167 -4.27 -15.33 2.28
C LYS A 167 -3.54 -13.99 2.19
N PHE A 168 -3.69 -13.14 3.20
CA PHE A 168 -3.10 -11.81 3.23
C PHE A 168 -1.80 -11.75 4.04
N GLY A 169 -1.27 -12.88 4.50
CA GLY A 169 0.01 -12.96 5.21
C GLY A 169 -0.01 -12.20 6.54
N ILE A 170 -0.65 -12.78 7.55
CA ILE A 170 -0.45 -12.36 8.94
C ILE A 170 0.96 -12.76 9.40
N SER A 171 1.65 -11.86 10.09
CA SER A 171 2.92 -12.13 10.75
C SER A 171 3.04 -11.30 12.03
N PHE A 172 4.03 -11.63 12.85
CA PHE A 172 4.45 -10.82 13.98
C PHE A 172 5.81 -10.19 13.64
N ASP A 173 5.89 -8.87 13.56
CA ASP A 173 7.11 -8.14 13.19
C ASP A 173 7.13 -6.73 13.79
N VAL A 174 8.24 -6.38 14.42
CA VAL A 174 8.49 -5.12 15.14
C VAL A 174 9.91 -4.64 14.82
N LEU A 175 10.20 -3.34 14.90
CA LEU A 175 11.59 -2.87 14.77
C LEU A 175 12.36 -3.03 16.08
N ALA A 176 11.70 -2.64 17.17
CA ALA A 176 12.17 -2.74 18.53
C ALA A 176 10.99 -3.15 19.43
N ALA A 177 11.26 -3.91 20.49
CA ALA A 177 10.27 -4.34 21.48
C ALA A 177 10.80 -4.07 22.88
N THR A 178 9.90 -3.72 23.79
CA THR A 178 10.24 -3.55 25.20
C THR A 178 10.44 -4.91 25.88
N THR A 179 11.05 -4.89 27.07
CA THR A 179 11.25 -6.09 27.89
C THR A 179 9.93 -6.79 28.21
N GLU A 180 8.85 -6.04 28.43
CA GLU A 180 7.52 -6.57 28.74
C GLU A 180 6.98 -7.37 27.55
N VAL A 181 7.04 -6.81 26.34
CA VAL A 181 6.60 -7.51 25.13
C VAL A 181 7.43 -8.76 24.89
N LEU A 182 8.75 -8.67 24.98
CA LEU A 182 9.62 -9.83 24.77
C LEU A 182 9.40 -10.91 25.83
N SER A 183 9.07 -10.53 27.06
CA SER A 183 8.78 -11.45 28.19
C SER A 183 7.40 -12.10 28.11
N ASP A 184 6.44 -11.47 27.44
CA ASP A 184 5.09 -11.99 27.28
C ASP A 184 4.92 -12.94 26.09
N LEU A 185 5.94 -13.04 25.23
CA LEU A 185 5.92 -13.96 24.09
C LEU A 185 5.96 -15.44 24.53
N PRO A 186 5.31 -16.35 23.78
CA PRO A 186 5.32 -17.78 24.10
C PRO A 186 6.73 -18.37 23.98
N ILE A 187 7.26 -19.01 25.02
CA ILE A 187 8.60 -19.64 24.95
C ILE A 187 8.60 -20.91 24.11
N TRP A 188 7.46 -21.60 24.02
CA TRP A 188 7.33 -22.83 23.26
C TRP A 188 6.92 -22.57 21.82
N HIS A 189 7.53 -23.29 20.87
CA HIS A 189 7.25 -23.11 19.44
C HIS A 189 7.34 -21.65 19.02
N HIS A 190 8.30 -20.90 19.57
CA HIS A 190 8.35 -19.45 19.44
C HIS A 190 8.52 -19.04 17.97
N HIS A 191 7.80 -18.00 17.50
CA HIS A 191 7.82 -17.59 16.09
C HIS A 191 9.20 -17.14 15.58
N GLY A 192 10.00 -16.59 16.49
CA GLY A 192 11.39 -16.13 16.28
C GLY A 192 12.49 -17.17 16.53
N GLU A 193 12.18 -18.46 16.65
CA GLU A 193 13.20 -19.52 16.70
C GLU A 193 13.95 -19.61 15.36
N ASN A 194 15.26 -19.86 15.42
CA ASN A 194 16.08 -20.06 14.23
C ASN A 194 15.59 -21.28 13.42
N PRO A 195 15.13 -21.10 12.16
CA PRO A 195 14.55 -22.19 11.36
C PRO A 195 15.57 -23.26 10.97
N HIS A 196 16.87 -22.97 11.05
CA HIS A 196 17.94 -23.93 10.75
C HIS A 196 18.26 -24.87 11.92
N MET A 197 17.63 -24.69 13.08
CA MET A 197 17.85 -25.53 14.27
C MET A 197 16.62 -26.39 14.58
N PRO A 198 16.78 -27.71 14.86
CA PRO A 198 15.67 -28.57 15.22
C PRO A 198 15.07 -28.17 16.58
N GLN A 199 13.75 -28.07 16.66
CA GLN A 199 13.03 -27.77 17.89
C GLN A 199 13.24 -28.87 18.94
N THR A 200 13.44 -28.48 20.21
CA THR A 200 13.65 -29.44 21.32
C THR A 200 12.59 -29.29 22.40
N ASN A 201 11.31 -29.39 22.02
CA ASN A 201 10.22 -29.04 22.93
C ASN A 201 9.82 -30.17 23.88
N ASN A 202 10.28 -31.40 23.65
CA ASN A 202 9.76 -32.61 24.33
C ASN A 202 10.80 -33.36 25.18
N SER A 203 11.82 -32.67 25.73
CA SER A 203 12.72 -33.31 26.70
C SER A 203 12.03 -33.49 28.07
N PRO A 204 12.50 -34.41 28.94
CA PRO A 204 11.96 -34.57 30.30
C PRO A 204 11.96 -33.26 31.11
N ALA A 205 13.02 -32.46 30.98
CA ALA A 205 13.09 -31.14 31.59
C ALA A 205 12.02 -30.19 31.02
N CYS A 206 11.74 -30.23 29.71
CA CYS A 206 10.68 -29.42 29.10
C CYS A 206 9.27 -29.84 29.56
N TYR A 207 9.02 -31.12 29.79
CA TYR A 207 7.76 -31.56 30.42
C TYR A 207 7.62 -31.04 31.85
N CYS A 208 8.68 -31.12 32.65
CA CYS A 208 8.69 -30.56 34.00
C CYS A 208 8.49 -29.04 34.00
N LEU A 209 9.15 -28.31 33.09
CA LEU A 209 8.99 -26.86 32.94
C LEU A 209 7.53 -26.47 32.66
N ARG A 210 6.82 -27.20 31.80
CA ARG A 210 5.40 -26.92 31.51
C ARG A 210 4.47 -27.33 32.63
N GLY A 211 4.60 -28.57 33.11
CA GLY A 211 3.64 -29.14 34.06
C GLY A 211 3.82 -28.65 35.49
N GLN A 212 5.07 -28.60 35.96
CA GLN A 212 5.38 -28.30 37.37
C GLN A 212 5.76 -26.84 37.58
N HIS A 213 6.59 -26.27 36.69
CA HIS A 213 7.01 -24.87 36.83
C HIS A 213 6.05 -23.85 36.19
N GLY A 214 5.03 -24.32 35.44
CA GLY A 214 4.07 -23.44 34.76
C GLY A 214 4.72 -22.50 33.73
N VAL A 215 5.86 -22.88 33.15
CA VAL A 215 6.60 -22.04 32.20
C VAL A 215 5.87 -22.03 30.87
N ILE A 216 5.30 -20.89 30.51
CA ILE A 216 4.49 -20.70 29.30
C ILE A 216 5.08 -19.57 28.43
N ARG A 217 5.59 -18.52 29.06
CA ARG A 217 6.17 -17.33 28.44
C ARG A 217 7.69 -17.29 28.61
N THR A 218 8.35 -16.49 27.80
CA THR A 218 9.81 -16.23 27.89
C THR A 218 10.19 -15.62 29.24
N GLY A 219 9.36 -14.72 29.80
CA GLY A 219 9.54 -14.14 31.14
C GLY A 219 9.51 -15.17 32.27
N ASP A 220 8.62 -16.17 32.17
CA ASP A 220 8.59 -17.31 33.12
C ASP A 220 9.91 -18.07 33.05
N GLY A 221 10.45 -18.24 31.84
CA GLY A 221 11.75 -18.85 31.60
C GLY A 221 12.90 -18.06 32.21
N LEU A 222 12.96 -16.74 31.99
CA LEU A 222 13.97 -15.86 32.58
C LEU A 222 14.00 -15.97 34.11
N THR A 223 12.83 -16.04 34.75
CA THR A 223 12.74 -16.24 36.20
C THR A 223 13.43 -17.54 36.63
N ARG A 224 13.42 -18.59 35.81
CA ARG A 224 14.14 -19.84 36.10
C ARG A 224 15.64 -19.73 35.87
N LEU A 225 16.10 -18.87 34.96
CA LEU A 225 17.52 -18.67 34.68
C LEU A 225 18.27 -17.95 35.79
N ARG A 226 17.61 -17.08 36.56
CA ARG A 226 18.23 -16.32 37.67
C ARG A 226 19.01 -17.21 38.66
N ARG A 227 18.64 -18.49 38.80
CA ARG A 227 19.37 -19.44 39.64
C ARG A 227 20.79 -19.74 39.16
N LEU A 228 21.05 -19.66 37.86
CA LEU A 228 22.37 -19.94 37.27
C LEU A 228 23.36 -18.83 37.62
N ASP A 229 22.87 -17.61 37.85
CA ASP A 229 23.67 -16.45 38.26
C ASP A 229 23.88 -16.42 39.79
N ASN A 230 23.15 -17.25 40.54
CA ASN A 230 23.25 -17.29 42.00
C ASN A 230 24.59 -17.95 42.43
N PRO A 231 25.45 -17.25 43.20
CA PRO A 231 26.77 -17.77 43.59
C PRO A 231 26.69 -19.02 44.47
N THR A 232 25.56 -19.25 45.15
CA THR A 232 25.34 -20.43 45.99
C THR A 232 24.87 -21.66 45.21
N HIS A 233 24.59 -21.50 43.90
CA HIS A 233 24.07 -22.57 43.06
C HIS A 233 25.16 -23.55 42.61
N LYS A 234 24.85 -24.85 42.63
CA LYS A 234 25.73 -25.94 42.17
C LYS A 234 25.13 -26.61 40.94
N LYS A 235 25.99 -26.95 39.96
CA LYS A 235 25.62 -27.62 38.69
C LYS A 235 25.26 -29.10 38.85
N ASN A 236 24.30 -29.41 39.74
CA ASN A 236 23.82 -30.77 39.98
C ASN A 236 22.35 -30.79 40.41
N LYS A 237 21.73 -31.98 40.38
CA LYS A 237 20.31 -32.18 40.74
C LYS A 237 19.98 -31.89 42.21
N ASN A 238 20.97 -31.98 43.09
CA ASN A 238 20.82 -31.90 44.55
C ASN A 238 21.31 -30.56 45.12
N CYS A 239 21.38 -29.51 44.30
CA CYS A 239 21.79 -28.17 44.73
C CYS A 239 20.94 -27.70 45.91
N LYS A 240 21.57 -27.21 47.00
CA LYS A 240 20.90 -26.78 48.23
C LYS A 240 20.53 -25.30 48.29
N CYS A 241 20.66 -24.56 47.18
CA CYS A 241 20.20 -23.16 47.16
C CYS A 241 18.68 -23.08 47.35
N VAL A 242 18.21 -21.93 47.84
CA VAL A 242 16.80 -21.69 48.20
C VAL A 242 15.86 -22.01 47.03
N ASP A 243 16.18 -21.54 45.82
CA ASP A 243 15.36 -21.74 44.62
C ASP A 243 15.22 -23.22 44.25
N CYS A 244 16.32 -23.99 44.29
CA CYS A 244 16.29 -25.41 43.96
C CYS A 244 15.56 -26.23 45.03
N ASP A 245 15.66 -25.84 46.29
CA ASP A 245 14.95 -26.49 47.39
C ASP A 245 13.45 -26.23 47.33
N GLN A 246 13.05 -24.98 47.06
CA GLN A 246 11.64 -24.62 46.82
C GLN A 246 11.06 -25.36 45.62
N ASP A 247 11.76 -25.40 44.49
CA ASP A 247 11.30 -26.14 43.31
C ASP A 247 11.12 -27.64 43.57
N ARG A 248 11.98 -28.25 44.39
CA ARG A 248 11.83 -29.67 44.77
C ARG A 248 10.65 -29.89 45.71
N ARG A 249 10.52 -29.07 46.75
CA ARG A 249 9.50 -29.25 47.80
C ARG A 249 8.11 -28.81 47.36
N ASN A 250 8.01 -27.67 46.68
CA ASN A 250 6.74 -27.02 46.38
C ASN A 250 6.22 -27.40 44.98
N LEU A 251 7.12 -27.63 44.02
CA LEU A 251 6.75 -27.94 42.63
C LEU A 251 7.05 -29.40 42.24
N GLY A 252 7.63 -30.21 43.13
CA GLY A 252 7.95 -31.61 42.82
C GLY A 252 9.00 -31.78 41.69
N CYS A 253 9.85 -30.79 41.45
CA CYS A 253 10.85 -30.86 40.38
C CYS A 253 12.05 -31.74 40.77
N ALA A 254 12.26 -32.86 40.08
CA ALA A 254 13.37 -33.77 40.38
C ALA A 254 14.77 -33.21 40.07
N ASN A 255 14.90 -32.28 39.12
CA ASN A 255 16.19 -31.69 38.75
C ASN A 255 16.04 -30.23 38.32
N PRO A 256 16.00 -29.29 39.29
CA PRO A 256 15.82 -27.87 39.02
C PRO A 256 16.94 -27.26 38.16
N HIS A 257 18.16 -27.81 38.23
CA HIS A 257 19.28 -27.35 37.40
C HIS A 257 19.08 -27.71 35.92
N ALA A 258 18.66 -28.96 35.61
CA ALA A 258 18.39 -29.37 34.23
C ALA A 258 17.23 -28.57 33.61
N CYS A 259 16.22 -28.19 34.41
CA CYS A 259 15.17 -27.28 33.96
C CYS A 259 15.73 -25.91 33.56
N ALA A 260 16.61 -25.31 34.35
CA ALA A 260 17.23 -24.02 34.00
C ALA A 260 18.11 -24.11 32.74
N ILE A 261 18.95 -25.15 32.60
CA ILE A 261 19.74 -25.37 31.38
C ILE A 261 18.84 -25.59 30.16
N ALA A 262 17.71 -26.27 30.32
CA ALA A 262 16.76 -26.47 29.23
C ALA A 262 16.13 -25.15 28.76
N VAL A 263 15.88 -24.20 29.67
CA VAL A 263 15.44 -22.83 29.34
C VAL A 263 16.54 -22.06 28.63
N GLU A 264 17.78 -22.10 29.14
CA GLU A 264 18.93 -21.39 28.55
C GLU A 264 19.14 -21.82 27.09
N LYS A 265 19.07 -23.14 26.86
CA LYS A 265 19.14 -23.73 25.52
C LYS A 265 17.98 -23.30 24.61
N LYS A 266 16.81 -22.95 25.14
CA LYS A 266 15.69 -22.43 24.34
C LYS A 266 15.87 -20.97 23.97
N LEU A 267 16.18 -20.12 24.95
CA LEU A 267 16.38 -18.69 24.67
C LEU A 267 17.55 -18.49 23.70
N SER A 268 18.63 -19.26 23.85
CA SER A 268 19.80 -19.17 22.95
C SER A 268 19.54 -19.66 21.51
N ARG A 269 18.34 -20.16 21.19
CA ARG A 269 17.91 -20.52 19.83
C ARG A 269 17.03 -19.46 19.19
N LEU A 270 16.59 -18.47 19.96
CA LEU A 270 15.87 -17.33 19.43
C LEU A 270 16.85 -16.49 18.60
N MET A 271 16.36 -15.89 17.53
CA MET A 271 17.13 -14.84 16.86
C MET A 271 17.36 -13.68 17.84
N PRO A 272 18.48 -12.93 17.75
CA PRO A 272 18.84 -11.87 18.70
C PRO A 272 17.72 -10.85 18.97
N LYS A 273 16.97 -10.49 17.93
CA LYS A 273 15.80 -9.60 18.01
C LYS A 273 14.72 -10.04 19.00
N TRP A 274 14.58 -11.34 19.21
CA TRP A 274 13.52 -11.95 20.02
C TRP A 274 14.04 -12.49 21.36
N ASP A 275 15.34 -12.42 21.62
CA ASP A 275 15.90 -12.85 22.90
C ASP A 275 15.80 -11.69 23.92
N PRO A 276 15.00 -11.85 24.99
CA PRO A 276 14.82 -10.80 25.99
C PRO A 276 16.09 -10.48 26.79
N ARG A 277 17.16 -11.29 26.67
CA ARG A 277 18.44 -11.06 27.35
C ARG A 277 19.34 -10.08 26.62
N THR A 278 19.23 -10.00 25.30
CA THR A 278 20.19 -9.28 24.45
C THR A 278 19.63 -8.00 23.85
N ASN A 279 18.31 -7.86 23.73
CA ASN A 279 17.71 -6.79 22.94
C ASN A 279 16.44 -6.15 23.52
N PRO A 280 16.36 -5.81 24.82
CA PRO A 280 15.29 -4.93 25.29
C PRO A 280 15.58 -3.48 24.88
N ALA A 281 14.64 -2.86 24.16
CA ALA A 281 14.71 -1.41 23.94
C ALA A 281 14.30 -0.67 25.23
N PRO A 282 15.06 0.33 25.71
CA PRO A 282 14.66 1.15 26.84
C PRO A 282 13.32 1.86 26.56
N LEU A 283 12.46 1.96 27.58
CA LEU A 283 11.26 2.79 27.52
C LEU A 283 11.62 4.28 27.47
N ASP A 284 12.74 4.66 28.08
CA ASP A 284 13.20 6.05 28.26
C ASP A 284 13.74 6.73 26.98
N ALA A 285 13.48 6.16 25.79
CA ALA A 285 13.74 6.84 24.52
C ALA A 285 12.77 8.02 24.28
N ASP A 286 11.75 8.17 25.12
CA ASP A 286 10.73 9.23 25.06
C ASP A 286 11.10 10.51 25.86
N ASP A 287 12.23 10.58 26.58
CA ASP A 287 12.59 11.77 27.40
C ASP A 287 13.37 12.87 26.65
N ALA A 288 13.12 13.02 25.36
CA ALA A 288 13.48 14.22 24.62
C ALA A 288 12.28 14.73 23.81
N GLU A 289 11.13 14.90 24.46
CA GLU A 289 10.22 15.97 24.07
C GLU A 289 10.96 17.31 24.21
N SER A 290 11.78 17.66 23.22
CA SER A 290 12.07 19.07 22.98
C SER A 290 10.73 19.72 22.69
N GLU A 291 10.33 20.71 23.50
CA GLU A 291 9.17 21.60 23.28
C GLU A 291 9.25 22.42 21.97
N ASP A 292 10.08 22.00 21.01
CA ASP A 292 10.13 22.55 19.66
C ASP A 292 8.87 22.13 18.90
N GLU A 293 8.00 23.09 18.59
CA GLU A 293 6.74 22.90 17.83
C GLU A 293 6.93 22.25 16.42
N ASP A 294 8.17 22.04 15.95
CA ASP A 294 8.45 21.39 14.65
C ASP A 294 9.79 20.62 14.67
N PRO A 295 9.80 19.30 14.95
CA PRO A 295 11.03 18.52 15.06
C PRO A 295 11.82 18.59 13.76
N SER A 296 13.10 18.91 13.87
CA SER A 296 14.03 19.00 12.73
C SER A 296 14.86 17.73 12.57
N SER A 297 15.06 16.95 13.64
CA SER A 297 15.88 15.73 13.63
C SER A 297 15.04 14.49 13.30
N PHE A 298 15.64 13.52 12.61
CA PHE A 298 15.01 12.22 12.36
C PHE A 298 14.76 11.48 13.69
N PRO A 299 13.53 11.01 13.96
CA PRO A 299 13.19 10.44 15.26
C PRO A 299 13.80 9.05 15.46
N PRO A 300 14.12 8.66 16.71
CA PRO A 300 14.51 7.30 17.04
C PRO A 300 13.35 6.32 16.80
N VAL A 301 13.67 5.01 16.81
CA VAL A 301 12.64 3.97 16.70
C VAL A 301 11.83 3.89 17.98
N ARG A 302 10.52 4.14 17.89
CA ARG A 302 9.60 3.89 19.01
C ARG A 302 9.49 2.39 19.31
N PRO A 303 9.82 1.94 20.52
CA PRO A 303 9.70 0.52 20.87
C PRO A 303 8.23 0.10 20.96
N THR A 304 7.98 -1.15 20.58
CA THR A 304 6.65 -1.75 20.70
C THR A 304 6.40 -2.16 22.15
N SER A 305 5.37 -1.60 22.78
CA SER A 305 5.04 -1.82 24.20
C SER A 305 3.86 -2.77 24.44
N ALA A 306 3.13 -3.15 23.39
CA ALA A 306 2.06 -4.15 23.47
C ALA A 306 2.15 -5.19 22.35
N ILE A 307 1.87 -6.46 22.65
CA ILE A 307 1.91 -7.55 21.66
C ILE A 307 0.94 -7.28 20.50
N SER A 308 -0.22 -6.69 20.74
CA SER A 308 -1.20 -6.39 19.69
C SER A 308 -0.65 -5.45 18.60
N GLU A 309 0.32 -4.59 18.93
CA GLU A 309 0.99 -3.69 17.99
C GLU A 309 1.99 -4.40 17.07
N GLY A 310 2.51 -5.57 17.47
CA GLY A 310 3.46 -6.36 16.67
C GLY A 310 2.82 -7.15 15.53
N PHE A 311 1.49 -7.33 15.52
CA PHE A 311 0.82 -8.04 14.43
C PHE A 311 0.75 -7.19 13.16
N ARG A 312 1.23 -7.77 12.06
CA ARG A 312 1.23 -7.17 10.71
C ARG A 312 0.43 -8.03 9.73
N ILE A 313 -0.36 -7.40 8.87
CA ILE A 313 -1.17 -8.05 7.83
C ILE A 313 -0.90 -7.43 6.46
N LEU A 314 -1.30 -8.08 5.37
CA LEU A 314 -0.99 -7.67 4.00
C LEU A 314 0.52 -7.70 3.71
N THR A 315 1.28 -8.53 4.44
CA THR A 315 2.72 -8.67 4.24
C THR A 315 3.06 -9.32 2.90
N CYS A 316 2.12 -10.05 2.30
CA CYS A 316 2.20 -10.59 0.94
C CYS A 316 2.33 -9.51 -0.15
N LEU A 317 2.08 -8.24 0.19
CA LEU A 317 2.31 -7.09 -0.70
C LEU A 317 3.78 -6.65 -0.75
N SER A 318 4.60 -7.10 0.20
CA SER A 318 6.01 -6.75 0.28
C SER A 318 6.86 -7.90 -0.23
N GLU A 319 7.69 -7.63 -1.23
CA GLU A 319 8.66 -8.60 -1.80
C GLU A 319 9.92 -8.73 -0.92
N THR A 320 10.05 -7.88 0.10
CA THR A 320 11.19 -7.83 1.02
C THR A 320 11.13 -8.91 2.11
N LEU A 321 12.30 -9.39 2.56
CA LEU A 321 12.41 -10.28 3.73
C LEU A 321 11.93 -9.58 5.02
N PRO A 322 11.51 -10.34 6.05
CA PRO A 322 11.18 -9.80 7.38
C PRO A 322 12.38 -9.11 8.03
N SER A 323 12.13 -8.18 8.97
CA SER A 323 13.21 -7.53 9.71
C SER A 323 13.93 -8.52 10.62
N LEU A 324 15.26 -8.60 10.48
CA LEU A 324 16.14 -9.39 11.35
C LEU A 324 16.46 -8.67 12.67
N GLY A 325 16.03 -7.41 12.81
CA GLY A 325 16.40 -6.52 13.91
C GLY A 325 17.74 -5.85 13.64
N PRO A 326 18.03 -4.68 14.24
CA PRO A 326 19.33 -4.04 14.06
C PRO A 326 20.43 -4.95 14.60
N SER A 327 21.50 -5.11 13.82
CA SER A 327 22.79 -5.53 14.35
C SER A 327 23.31 -4.47 15.35
N LEU A 328 23.91 -4.90 16.46
CA LEU A 328 24.51 -3.99 17.44
C LEU A 328 25.49 -3.07 16.71
N PRO A 329 25.45 -1.74 16.94
CA PRO A 329 26.45 -0.84 16.35
C PRO A 329 27.84 -1.33 16.77
N SER A 330 28.74 -1.50 15.81
CA SER A 330 30.16 -1.58 16.13
C SER A 330 30.58 -0.20 16.65
N GLU A 331 30.72 -0.08 17.96
CA GLU A 331 31.44 1.02 18.59
C GLU A 331 32.89 0.91 18.11
N ASP A 332 33.35 1.78 17.20
CA ASP A 332 34.76 2.13 16.96
C ASP A 332 34.96 2.97 15.67
N GLU A 333 34.18 4.05 15.46
CA GLU A 333 34.54 5.03 14.43
C GLU A 333 34.52 6.46 14.99
N ALA A 334 35.62 7.19 14.79
CA ALA A 334 35.77 8.57 15.23
C ALA A 334 34.69 9.50 14.61
N PRO A 335 34.17 10.48 15.38
CA PRO A 335 33.17 11.42 14.88
C PRO A 335 33.69 12.18 13.66
N GLN A 336 32.93 12.13 12.55
CA GLN A 336 33.22 12.89 11.34
C GLN A 336 32.55 14.28 11.40
N PRO A 337 33.13 15.33 10.79
CA PRO A 337 32.52 16.65 10.76
C PRO A 337 31.15 16.63 10.07
N SER A 338 30.17 17.37 10.61
CA SER A 338 28.81 17.39 10.06
C SER A 338 28.80 17.86 8.60
N GLN A 339 28.06 17.15 7.75
CA GLN A 339 27.94 17.46 6.32
C GLN A 339 26.55 18.00 5.99
N ALA A 340 26.53 19.14 5.31
CA ALA A 340 25.30 19.69 4.76
C ALA A 340 25.18 19.44 3.25
N PHE A 341 23.96 19.21 2.76
CA PHE A 341 23.65 19.23 1.34
C PHE A 341 22.24 19.74 1.05
N PHE A 342 22.05 20.23 -0.17
CA PHE A 342 20.84 20.83 -0.67
C PHE A 342 20.20 19.96 -1.73
N THR A 343 18.90 19.74 -1.60
CA THR A 343 18.12 18.96 -2.54
C THR A 343 17.09 19.83 -3.26
N LYS A 344 16.90 19.56 -4.55
CA LYS A 344 15.83 20.20 -5.32
C LYS A 344 15.33 19.29 -6.42
N GLY A 345 14.01 19.21 -6.56
CA GLY A 345 13.38 18.60 -7.74
C GLY A 345 12.75 19.63 -8.67
N ILE A 346 12.79 19.34 -9.97
CA ILE A 346 12.10 20.10 -11.02
C ILE A 346 11.37 19.14 -11.97
N THR A 347 10.47 19.70 -12.77
CA THR A 347 9.82 19.03 -13.90
C THR A 347 10.00 19.87 -15.16
N ILE A 348 10.32 19.23 -16.27
CA ILE A 348 10.39 19.83 -17.60
C ILE A 348 9.57 19.01 -18.58
N ARG A 349 9.32 19.54 -19.77
CA ARG A 349 8.79 18.77 -20.90
C ARG A 349 9.92 18.41 -21.85
N ASP A 350 9.93 17.17 -22.33
CA ASP A 350 10.85 16.78 -23.41
C ASP A 350 10.35 17.19 -24.79
N ARG A 351 11.13 16.83 -25.81
CA ARG A 351 10.79 17.07 -27.22
C ARG A 351 9.51 16.35 -27.65
N ASP A 352 9.18 15.25 -27.00
CA ASP A 352 7.98 14.44 -27.23
C ASP A 352 6.79 14.90 -26.34
N GLY A 353 6.93 16.04 -25.68
CA GLY A 353 5.92 16.66 -24.84
C GLY A 353 5.60 15.89 -23.56
N ASN A 354 6.40 14.87 -23.20
CA ASN A 354 6.26 14.13 -21.96
C ASN A 354 6.86 14.92 -20.80
N THR A 355 6.19 14.87 -19.65
CA THR A 355 6.75 15.42 -18.41
C THR A 355 7.89 14.53 -17.92
N ARG A 356 9.06 15.13 -17.72
CA ARG A 356 10.24 14.50 -17.11
C ARG A 356 10.60 15.22 -15.82
N ALA A 357 11.00 14.47 -14.80
CA ALA A 357 11.45 15.03 -13.54
C ALA A 357 12.94 14.82 -13.34
N ALA A 358 13.59 15.79 -12.69
CA ALA A 358 15.02 15.74 -12.40
C ALA A 358 15.32 16.34 -11.03
N GLY A 359 16.27 15.72 -10.32
CA GLY A 359 16.72 16.09 -8.98
C GLY A 359 18.16 16.61 -9.01
N GLY A 360 18.46 17.58 -8.16
CA GLY A 360 19.82 18.07 -7.92
C GLY A 360 20.18 17.89 -6.45
N LEU A 361 21.39 17.37 -6.22
CA LEU A 361 22.04 17.21 -4.93
C LEU A 361 23.31 18.06 -4.92
N TRP A 362 23.33 19.13 -4.12
CA TRP A 362 24.42 20.10 -4.10
C TRP A 362 25.05 20.20 -2.70
N TYR A 363 26.37 20.16 -2.60
CA TYR A 363 27.13 20.27 -1.35
C TYR A 363 27.76 21.65 -1.21
N ASP A 364 28.65 22.00 -2.13
CA ASP A 364 29.28 23.32 -2.27
C ASP A 364 29.71 23.55 -3.73
N ASP A 365 30.21 24.74 -4.03
CA ASP A 365 30.78 25.06 -5.34
C ASP A 365 31.99 24.15 -5.65
N HIS A 366 31.96 23.52 -6.82
CA HIS A 366 33.01 22.59 -7.30
C HIS A 366 33.21 21.32 -6.46
N ASP A 367 32.27 20.95 -5.58
CA ASP A 367 32.31 19.66 -4.88
C ASP A 367 32.03 18.50 -5.85
N GLU A 368 32.91 17.50 -5.87
CA GLU A 368 32.80 16.32 -6.76
C GLU A 368 31.55 15.47 -6.50
N ARG A 369 30.98 15.55 -5.30
CA ARG A 369 29.77 14.83 -4.89
C ARG A 369 28.49 15.46 -5.45
N ASN A 370 28.58 16.66 -6.03
CA ASN A 370 27.47 17.34 -6.67
C ASN A 370 26.85 16.47 -7.77
N THR A 371 25.60 16.06 -7.56
CA THR A 371 24.96 15.06 -8.41
C THR A 371 23.69 15.60 -9.07
N ALA A 372 23.63 15.45 -10.39
CA ALA A 372 22.45 15.76 -11.21
C ALA A 372 21.74 14.46 -11.63
N LEU A 373 20.51 14.25 -11.16
CA LEU A 373 19.75 13.02 -11.35
C LEU A 373 18.57 13.24 -12.30
N LEU A 374 18.49 12.44 -13.37
CA LEU A 374 17.28 12.33 -14.18
C LEU A 374 16.44 11.15 -13.66
N LEU A 375 15.13 11.34 -13.45
CA LEU A 375 14.31 10.26 -12.92
C LEU A 375 13.97 9.21 -14.00
N PRO A 376 14.08 7.91 -13.68
CA PRO A 376 13.55 6.84 -14.50
C PRO A 376 12.06 6.99 -14.76
N ILE A 377 11.62 6.66 -15.98
CA ILE A 377 10.23 6.78 -16.45
C ILE A 377 9.21 5.94 -15.65
N HIS A 378 9.66 4.87 -14.97
CA HIS A 378 8.78 4.03 -14.15
C HIS A 378 8.43 4.68 -12.80
N LEU A 379 9.21 5.67 -12.35
CA LEU A 379 8.88 6.52 -11.21
C LEU A 379 7.98 7.66 -11.64
N ARG A 380 7.26 8.24 -10.67
CA ARG A 380 6.40 9.39 -10.92
C ARG A 380 7.25 10.59 -11.35
N GLN A 381 6.89 11.17 -12.49
CA GLN A 381 7.58 12.32 -13.05
C GLN A 381 7.10 13.62 -12.39
N THR A 382 7.37 13.78 -11.09
CA THR A 382 7.04 14.99 -10.32
C THR A 382 8.28 15.58 -9.66
N ALA A 383 8.26 16.89 -9.40
CA ALA A 383 9.33 17.57 -8.69
C ALA A 383 9.53 16.97 -7.28
N ARG A 384 8.45 16.50 -6.63
CA ARG A 384 8.51 15.82 -5.33
C ARG A 384 9.32 14.55 -5.36
N THR A 385 8.96 13.67 -6.27
CA THR A 385 9.62 12.38 -6.44
C THR A 385 11.10 12.59 -6.78
N ALA A 386 11.42 13.63 -7.56
CA ALA A 386 12.79 13.95 -7.93
C ALA A 386 13.64 14.46 -6.77
N GLU A 387 13.07 15.32 -5.94
CA GLU A 387 13.74 15.82 -4.74
C GLU A 387 13.96 14.69 -3.73
N LEU A 388 12.98 13.80 -3.57
CA LEU A 388 13.08 12.64 -2.69
C LEU A 388 14.17 11.67 -3.17
N ALA A 389 14.29 11.44 -4.47
CA ALA A 389 15.36 10.63 -5.05
C ALA A 389 16.75 11.24 -4.79
N ALA A 390 16.89 12.57 -4.94
CA ALA A 390 18.14 13.27 -4.61
C ALA A 390 18.49 13.17 -3.13
N ALA A 391 17.50 13.29 -2.23
CA ALA A 391 17.70 13.12 -0.79
C ALA A 391 18.13 11.69 -0.46
N LEU A 392 17.47 10.67 -1.03
CA LEU A 392 17.85 9.26 -0.85
C LEU A 392 19.28 9.00 -1.32
N HIS A 393 19.65 9.48 -2.51
CA HIS A 393 21.00 9.34 -3.04
C HIS A 393 22.05 10.00 -2.12
N GLY A 394 21.78 11.22 -1.64
CA GLY A 394 22.67 11.92 -0.71
C GLY A 394 22.87 11.18 0.62
N VAL A 395 21.79 10.61 1.18
CA VAL A 395 21.84 9.81 2.42
C VAL A 395 22.61 8.51 2.21
N GLN A 396 22.39 7.82 1.08
CA GLN A 396 23.07 6.56 0.75
C GLN A 396 24.56 6.75 0.42
N SER A 397 24.95 7.92 -0.07
CA SER A 397 26.35 8.23 -0.43
C SER A 397 27.19 8.72 0.76
N ALA A 398 26.56 9.11 1.86
CA ALA A 398 27.25 9.64 3.03
C ALA A 398 27.66 8.54 4.01
N PRO A 399 28.85 8.60 4.64
CA PRO A 399 29.26 7.70 5.73
C PRO A 399 28.20 7.59 6.83
N ARG A 400 28.00 6.40 7.40
CA ARG A 400 26.90 6.13 8.36
C ARG A 400 27.04 6.88 9.69
N ASN A 401 28.26 7.15 10.11
CA ASN A 401 28.64 7.83 11.36
C ASN A 401 28.71 9.36 11.27
N GLN A 402 28.55 9.93 10.08
CA GLN A 402 28.62 11.38 9.88
C GLN A 402 27.27 12.05 10.17
N ASP A 403 27.27 13.16 10.89
CA ASP A 403 26.07 13.98 11.05
C ASP A 403 25.66 14.64 9.73
N LEU A 404 24.37 14.64 9.40
CA LEU A 404 23.85 15.20 8.15
C LEU A 404 22.86 16.33 8.37
N ILE A 405 23.00 17.39 7.58
CA ILE A 405 22.04 18.48 7.47
C ILE A 405 21.45 18.50 6.05
N ILE A 406 20.19 18.11 5.92
CA ILE A 406 19.48 18.01 4.65
C ILE A 406 18.63 19.26 4.45
N TYR A 407 19.06 20.12 3.53
CA TYR A 407 18.26 21.25 3.09
C TYR A 407 17.27 20.81 2.02
N TYR A 408 15.98 20.96 2.33
CA TYR A 408 14.89 20.56 1.44
C TYR A 408 14.04 21.77 1.04
N SER A 409 13.38 21.64 -0.11
CA SER A 409 12.49 22.65 -0.67
C SER A 409 11.00 22.28 -0.51
N GLN A 410 10.67 20.99 -0.45
CA GLN A 410 9.30 20.51 -0.34
C GLN A 410 8.93 20.04 1.08
N LYS A 411 8.11 20.85 1.76
CA LYS A 411 7.56 20.56 3.11
C LYS A 411 6.80 19.23 3.21
N SER A 412 6.25 18.74 2.09
CA SER A 412 5.58 17.44 2.05
C SER A 412 6.52 16.25 2.23
N ILE A 413 7.83 16.37 2.04
CA ILE A 413 8.78 15.28 2.30
C ILE A 413 9.09 15.23 3.79
N ARG A 414 9.44 16.38 4.39
CA ARG A 414 9.68 16.50 5.84
C ARG A 414 8.50 15.99 6.65
N SER A 415 7.29 16.45 6.36
CA SER A 415 6.11 16.01 7.12
C SER A 415 5.85 14.49 7.03
N GLU A 416 6.26 13.81 5.96
CA GLU A 416 6.09 12.35 5.85
C GLU A 416 7.13 11.57 6.64
N ILE A 417 8.37 12.08 6.71
CA ILE A 417 9.51 11.42 7.36
C ILE A 417 9.65 11.78 8.85
N LEU A 418 9.24 12.97 9.27
CA LEU A 418 9.37 13.42 10.66
C LEU A 418 8.06 13.33 11.44
N GLN A 419 6.96 13.82 10.87
CA GLN A 419 5.69 13.96 11.61
C GLN A 419 4.75 12.77 11.43
N LYS A 420 4.78 12.11 10.27
CA LYS A 420 3.82 11.05 9.91
C LYS A 420 4.44 9.66 9.85
N LEU A 421 5.73 9.51 10.16
CA LEU A 421 6.48 8.28 9.96
C LEU A 421 5.76 7.07 10.58
N ASP A 422 5.44 7.14 11.87
CA ASP A 422 4.75 6.06 12.59
C ASP A 422 3.40 5.73 11.96
N THR A 423 2.61 6.74 11.58
CA THR A 423 1.32 6.52 10.92
C THR A 423 1.48 5.89 9.53
N ARG A 424 2.57 6.19 8.81
CA ARG A 424 2.89 5.60 7.51
C ARG A 424 3.32 4.15 7.65
N GLU A 425 4.14 3.84 8.63
CA GLU A 425 4.59 2.48 8.89
C GLU A 425 3.48 1.60 9.46
N ALA A 426 2.68 2.13 10.38
CA ALA A 426 1.48 1.48 10.88
C ALA A 426 0.51 1.18 9.72
N SER A 427 0.34 2.10 8.77
CA SER A 427 -0.52 1.89 7.59
C SER A 427 0.10 1.06 6.47
N GLY A 428 1.32 0.55 6.65
CA GLY A 428 2.06 -0.21 5.63
C GLY A 428 2.31 0.58 4.35
N TRP A 429 2.37 1.91 4.45
CA TRP A 429 2.52 2.86 3.34
C TRP A 429 1.41 2.78 2.28
N ILE A 430 0.28 2.16 2.60
CA ILE A 430 -0.81 1.95 1.64
C ILE A 430 -1.41 3.29 1.25
N GLY A 431 -1.25 3.63 -0.03
CA GLY A 431 -1.80 4.84 -0.59
C GLY A 431 -0.99 6.10 -0.34
N ALA A 432 0.18 5.99 0.29
CA ALA A 432 1.18 7.05 0.26
C ALA A 432 1.72 7.24 -1.16
N GLN A 433 2.02 8.49 -1.53
CA GLN A 433 2.71 8.79 -2.78
C GLN A 433 4.20 8.51 -2.59
N ASP A 434 4.87 8.03 -3.63
CA ASP A 434 6.32 7.73 -3.60
C ASP A 434 6.72 6.79 -2.44
N SER A 435 5.82 5.87 -2.08
CA SER A 435 5.98 4.99 -0.91
C SER A 435 7.24 4.13 -0.98
N SER A 436 7.69 3.70 -2.15
CA SER A 436 8.94 2.94 -2.31
C SER A 436 10.15 3.77 -1.89
N LEU A 437 10.25 5.02 -2.36
CA LEU A 437 11.36 5.92 -2.05
C LEU A 437 11.32 6.41 -0.59
N LEU A 438 10.14 6.71 -0.04
CA LEU A 438 10.00 7.11 1.36
C LEU A 438 10.40 5.99 2.31
N ARG A 439 10.02 4.74 2.01
CA ARG A 439 10.45 3.55 2.77
C ARG A 439 11.96 3.35 2.73
N ALA A 440 12.55 3.45 1.54
CA ALA A 440 13.99 3.34 1.38
C ALA A 440 14.73 4.46 2.13
N LEU A 441 14.22 5.69 2.09
CA LEU A 441 14.79 6.81 2.83
C LEU A 441 14.68 6.59 4.35
N ALA A 442 13.52 6.19 4.87
CA ALA A 442 13.35 5.92 6.30
C ALA A 442 14.29 4.79 6.79
N ALA A 443 14.42 3.71 6.03
CA ALA A 443 15.33 2.62 6.36
C ALA A 443 16.80 3.04 6.28
N ALA A 444 17.18 3.81 5.24
CA ALA A 444 18.53 4.33 5.09
C ALA A 444 18.90 5.30 6.23
N LEU A 445 17.96 6.12 6.69
CA LEU A 445 18.16 7.02 7.83
C LEU A 445 18.33 6.25 9.15
N ARG A 446 17.57 5.16 9.37
CA ARG A 446 17.71 4.30 10.55
C ARG A 446 19.01 3.52 10.61
N GLY A 447 19.58 3.17 9.46
CA GLY A 447 20.86 2.48 9.37
C GLY A 447 22.08 3.38 9.63
N ARG A 448 21.86 4.66 9.97
CA ARG A 448 22.92 5.62 10.31
C ARG A 448 23.08 5.73 11.81
N THR A 449 24.32 5.89 12.26
CA THR A 449 24.67 6.23 13.64
C THR A 449 24.81 7.74 13.83
N GLY A 450 25.13 8.49 12.78
CA GLY A 450 25.17 9.97 12.79
C GLY A 450 23.77 10.60 12.75
N LYS A 451 23.61 11.72 13.46
CA LYS A 451 22.34 12.46 13.55
C LYS A 451 21.99 13.11 12.22
N THR A 452 20.75 12.96 11.78
CA THR A 452 20.26 13.60 10.55
C THR A 452 19.20 14.66 10.86
N THR A 453 19.44 15.89 10.41
CA THR A 453 18.58 17.06 10.61
C THR A 453 18.06 17.57 9.27
N PHE A 454 16.76 17.84 9.20
CA PHE A 454 16.08 18.42 8.04
C PHE A 454 15.81 19.89 8.27
N VAL A 455 16.30 20.73 7.36
CA VAL A 455 16.15 22.18 7.43
C VAL A 455 15.45 22.69 6.19
N ALA A 456 14.39 23.49 6.37
CA ALA A 456 13.73 24.13 5.25
C ALA A 456 14.66 25.17 4.61
N GLN A 457 14.70 25.22 3.28
CA GLN A 457 15.36 26.32 2.58
C GLN A 457 14.65 27.65 2.90
N ASP A 458 15.37 28.62 3.48
CA ASP A 458 14.88 29.95 3.82
C ASP A 458 15.65 31.08 3.07
N SER A 459 15.52 32.31 3.53
CA SER A 459 16.06 33.52 2.90
C SER A 459 17.51 33.85 3.26
N SER A 460 18.20 33.05 4.09
CA SER A 460 19.62 33.27 4.39
C SER A 460 20.48 33.19 3.12
N GLN A 461 21.50 34.05 3.02
CA GLN A 461 22.33 34.18 1.82
C GLN A 461 23.07 32.88 1.47
N ALA A 462 23.65 32.18 2.47
CA ALA A 462 24.31 30.90 2.25
C ALA A 462 23.33 29.82 1.74
N ARG A 463 22.09 29.83 2.25
CA ARG A 463 21.04 28.89 1.82
C ARG A 463 20.47 29.24 0.44
N LYS A 464 20.50 30.51 0.03
CA LYS A 464 20.15 30.93 -1.35
C LYS A 464 21.13 30.38 -2.36
N THR A 465 22.44 30.44 -2.09
CA THR A 465 23.48 29.88 -2.97
C THR A 465 23.28 28.38 -3.13
N GLY A 466 23.16 27.63 -2.03
CA GLY A 466 22.99 26.17 -2.13
C GLY A 466 21.69 25.73 -2.79
N LYS A 467 20.60 26.49 -2.58
CA LYS A 467 19.35 26.29 -3.33
C LYS A 467 19.54 26.54 -4.82
N ALA A 468 20.26 27.61 -5.20
CA ALA A 468 20.54 27.91 -6.61
C ALA A 468 21.40 26.83 -7.26
N GLY A 469 22.43 26.33 -6.54
CA GLY A 469 23.26 25.20 -6.95
C GLY A 469 22.44 23.93 -7.18
N ALA A 470 21.58 23.56 -6.23
CA ALA A 470 20.69 22.41 -6.39
C ALA A 470 19.69 22.57 -7.57
N VAL A 471 19.18 23.78 -7.81
CA VAL A 471 18.34 24.08 -8.99
C VAL A 471 19.14 23.93 -10.30
N ALA A 472 20.37 24.41 -10.34
CA ALA A 472 21.24 24.31 -11.50
C ALA A 472 21.54 22.84 -11.84
N LEU A 473 21.89 22.04 -10.83
CA LEU A 473 22.10 20.59 -11.00
C LEU A 473 20.83 19.87 -11.44
N ALA A 474 19.66 20.21 -10.89
CA ALA A 474 18.39 19.64 -11.32
C ALA A 474 18.11 19.95 -12.81
N ARG A 475 18.41 21.18 -13.27
CA ARG A 475 18.29 21.57 -14.69
C ARG A 475 19.30 20.83 -15.57
N GLN A 476 20.52 20.61 -15.09
CA GLN A 476 21.51 19.79 -15.78
C GLN A 476 21.05 18.34 -15.91
N GLY A 477 20.51 17.77 -14.83
CA GLY A 477 19.94 16.42 -14.80
C GLY A 477 18.82 16.26 -15.81
N ALA A 478 17.96 17.27 -15.93
CA ALA A 478 16.87 17.28 -16.90
C ALA A 478 17.34 17.24 -18.37
N ARG A 479 18.57 17.70 -18.65
CA ARG A 479 19.20 17.66 -19.98
C ARG A 479 19.91 16.33 -20.28
N LYS A 480 20.11 15.46 -19.28
CA LYS A 480 20.70 14.13 -19.50
C LYS A 480 19.81 13.28 -20.42
N ARG A 481 20.42 12.40 -21.19
CA ARG A 481 19.70 11.43 -22.04
C ARG A 481 19.31 10.19 -21.25
N GLU A 482 20.21 9.72 -20.39
CA GLU A 482 20.03 8.51 -19.59
C GLU A 482 19.51 8.84 -18.20
N ALA A 483 18.57 8.01 -17.74
CA ALA A 483 18.02 8.10 -16.40
C ALA A 483 19.07 7.65 -15.38
N ALA A 484 19.08 8.29 -14.21
CA ALA A 484 19.90 7.87 -13.11
C ALA A 484 19.40 6.53 -12.56
N GLU A 485 20.33 5.67 -12.15
CA GLU A 485 19.99 4.49 -11.36
C GLU A 485 19.61 4.94 -9.95
N ILE A 486 18.33 4.78 -9.60
CA ILE A 486 17.83 5.07 -8.26
C ILE A 486 17.59 3.74 -7.59
N ASN A 487 18.29 3.49 -6.48
CA ASN A 487 18.17 2.25 -5.73
C ASN A 487 17.21 2.41 -4.53
N PRO A 488 15.91 2.08 -4.67
CA PRO A 488 14.96 2.07 -3.56
C PRO A 488 15.10 0.83 -2.67
N PHE A 489 16.30 0.25 -2.56
CA PHE A 489 16.56 -0.87 -1.66
C PHE A 489 16.22 -0.46 -0.23
N VAL A 490 15.50 -1.35 0.45
CA VAL A 490 15.12 -1.18 1.85
C VAL A 490 15.83 -2.29 2.61
N ASP A 491 16.75 -1.91 3.49
CA ASP A 491 17.41 -2.85 4.37
C ASP A 491 16.35 -3.63 5.17
N PRO A 492 16.33 -4.98 5.09
CA PRO A 492 15.40 -5.78 5.85
C PRO A 492 15.41 -5.44 7.34
N GLU A 493 16.57 -5.17 7.95
CA GLU A 493 16.67 -4.88 9.41
C GLU A 493 15.79 -3.70 9.83
N HIS A 494 15.66 -2.69 8.98
CA HIS A 494 14.93 -1.44 9.26
C HIS A 494 13.56 -1.34 8.57
N ASN A 495 13.04 -2.45 8.04
CA ASN A 495 11.83 -2.47 7.24
C ASN A 495 10.67 -3.17 7.94
N LEU A 496 9.61 -2.42 8.24
CA LEU A 496 8.33 -2.97 8.68
C LEU A 496 7.48 -3.39 7.48
N ARG A 497 7.10 -4.67 7.45
CA ARG A 497 6.22 -5.21 6.40
C ARG A 497 4.75 -5.07 6.76
N GLY A 498 3.93 -4.82 5.74
CA GLY A 498 2.48 -4.83 5.87
C GLY A 498 1.94 -3.74 6.79
N VAL A 499 0.68 -3.89 7.16
CA VAL A 499 -0.10 -2.96 7.98
C VAL A 499 -0.18 -3.47 9.41
N GLN A 500 0.04 -2.61 10.39
CA GLN A 500 -0.20 -2.90 11.79
C GLN A 500 -1.68 -3.20 12.03
N LEU A 501 -1.96 -4.36 12.61
CA LEU A 501 -3.31 -4.87 12.74
C LEU A 501 -4.12 -4.06 13.77
N SER A 502 -3.49 -3.61 14.87
CA SER A 502 -4.16 -2.82 15.91
C SER A 502 -4.64 -1.45 15.41
N THR A 503 -4.00 -0.85 14.41
CA THR A 503 -4.42 0.41 13.78
C THR A 503 -5.25 0.21 12.51
N LEU A 504 -5.45 -1.04 12.09
CA LEU A 504 -6.18 -1.36 10.86
C LEU A 504 -7.62 -0.84 10.94
N THR A 505 -8.05 -0.18 9.87
CA THR A 505 -9.44 0.21 9.62
C THR A 505 -9.98 -0.57 8.43
N GLN A 506 -11.31 -0.75 8.35
CA GLN A 506 -11.94 -1.43 7.22
C GLN A 506 -11.60 -0.73 5.88
N LYS A 507 -11.54 0.61 5.88
CA LYS A 507 -11.16 1.41 4.71
C LYS A 507 -9.73 1.12 4.25
N LEU A 508 -8.79 1.05 5.19
CA LEU A 508 -7.39 0.73 4.90
C LEU A 508 -7.23 -0.71 4.41
N ALA A 509 -7.86 -1.67 5.08
CA ALA A 509 -7.89 -3.08 4.68
C ALA A 509 -8.44 -3.24 3.26
N TYR A 510 -9.60 -2.63 2.97
CA TYR A 510 -10.22 -2.67 1.64
C TYR A 510 -9.30 -2.08 0.56
N ARG A 511 -8.65 -0.94 0.84
CA ARG A 511 -7.69 -0.32 -0.08
C ARG A 511 -6.48 -1.23 -0.35
N GLY A 512 -5.92 -1.82 0.70
CA GLY A 512 -4.80 -2.75 0.62
C GLY A 512 -5.12 -4.02 -0.17
N ILE A 513 -6.27 -4.64 0.10
CA ILE A 513 -6.75 -5.82 -0.62
C ILE A 513 -6.94 -5.50 -2.11
N LYS A 514 -7.47 -4.33 -2.44
CA LYS A 514 -7.59 -3.90 -3.84
C LYS A 514 -6.25 -3.65 -4.51
N GLN A 515 -5.25 -3.14 -3.79
CA GLN A 515 -3.90 -2.95 -4.31
C GLN A 515 -3.17 -4.28 -4.53
N ALA A 516 -3.44 -5.29 -3.69
CA ALA A 516 -2.92 -6.65 -3.85
C ALA A 516 -3.42 -7.34 -5.12
N ARG A 517 -4.64 -6.99 -5.55
CA ARG A 517 -5.24 -7.55 -6.75
C ARG A 517 -4.68 -6.81 -7.98
N LYS A 518 -3.73 -7.45 -8.68
CA LYS A 518 -3.31 -7.00 -10.01
C LYS A 518 -4.49 -7.19 -10.98
N ILE A 519 -5.16 -6.09 -11.36
CA ILE A 519 -6.20 -6.11 -12.39
C ILE A 519 -5.50 -5.96 -13.75
N ALA A 520 -5.68 -6.94 -14.62
CA ALA A 520 -5.08 -6.91 -15.95
C ALA A 520 -5.62 -5.71 -16.75
N PRO A 521 -4.75 -4.90 -17.38
CA PRO A 521 -5.20 -3.79 -18.20
C PRO A 521 -5.97 -4.29 -19.42
N ARG A 522 -7.07 -3.63 -19.77
CA ARG A 522 -7.81 -3.91 -21.00
C ARG A 522 -7.06 -3.30 -22.18
N MET A 523 -6.50 -4.14 -23.06
CA MET A 523 -5.68 -3.71 -24.20
C MET A 523 -6.36 -2.65 -25.08
N ALA A 524 -7.64 -2.81 -25.39
CA ALA A 524 -8.40 -1.81 -26.14
C ALA A 524 -8.40 -0.43 -25.45
N THR A 525 -8.56 -0.39 -24.12
CA THR A 525 -8.51 0.86 -23.35
C THR A 525 -7.11 1.46 -23.38
N THR A 526 -6.07 0.65 -23.17
CA THR A 526 -4.68 1.10 -23.23
C THR A 526 -4.34 1.69 -24.60
N ASN A 527 -4.79 1.08 -25.69
CA ASN A 527 -4.57 1.58 -27.05
C ASN A 527 -5.30 2.90 -27.30
N ASN A 528 -6.59 2.99 -26.94
CA ASN A 528 -7.35 4.23 -27.10
C ASN A 528 -6.73 5.39 -26.30
N VAL A 529 -6.29 5.15 -25.06
CA VAL A 529 -5.63 6.17 -24.24
C VAL A 529 -4.32 6.62 -24.92
N LYS A 530 -3.50 5.68 -25.41
CA LYS A 530 -2.28 6.00 -26.15
C LYS A 530 -2.55 6.83 -27.41
N GLU A 531 -3.56 6.47 -28.19
CA GLU A 531 -3.96 7.22 -29.39
C GLU A 531 -4.38 8.65 -29.04
N VAL A 532 -5.19 8.83 -28.00
CA VAL A 532 -5.60 10.18 -27.56
C VAL A 532 -4.40 10.97 -27.03
N THR A 533 -3.50 10.36 -26.27
CA THR A 533 -2.27 11.01 -25.80
C THR A 533 -1.40 11.46 -26.97
N GLN A 534 -1.19 10.60 -27.97
CA GLN A 534 -0.43 10.94 -29.18
C GLN A 534 -1.10 12.05 -30.00
N ALA A 535 -2.43 12.01 -30.16
CA ALA A 535 -3.17 13.05 -30.84
C ALA A 535 -3.10 14.39 -30.09
N THR A 536 -3.13 14.35 -28.75
CA THR A 536 -2.97 15.54 -27.90
C THR A 536 -1.59 16.15 -28.09
N PHE A 537 -0.55 15.32 -28.15
CA PHE A 537 0.81 15.78 -28.43
C PHE A 537 0.93 16.44 -29.79
N ARG A 538 0.43 15.81 -30.87
CA ARG A 538 0.47 16.38 -32.23
C ARG A 538 -0.24 17.73 -32.35
N ASN A 539 -1.30 17.95 -31.58
CA ASN A 539 -2.13 19.16 -31.69
C ASN A 539 -1.74 20.26 -30.69
N PHE A 540 -1.24 19.91 -29.51
CA PHE A 540 -1.02 20.85 -28.41
C PHE A 540 0.42 20.82 -27.85
N GLY A 541 1.29 19.96 -28.38
CA GLY A 541 2.70 19.87 -27.97
C GLY A 541 2.91 19.26 -26.58
N PHE A 542 1.93 18.53 -26.03
CA PHE A 542 2.07 17.85 -24.74
C PHE A 542 1.37 16.49 -24.69
N SER A 543 1.97 15.57 -23.92
CA SER A 543 1.50 14.20 -23.72
C SER A 543 0.99 14.03 -22.29
N PRO A 544 -0.33 14.01 -22.04
CA PRO A 544 -0.87 13.81 -20.70
C PRO A 544 -0.58 12.40 -20.19
N THR A 545 -0.34 12.29 -18.89
CA THR A 545 -0.29 10.99 -18.19
C THR A 545 -1.67 10.33 -18.18
N GLU A 546 -1.71 9.01 -17.97
CA GLU A 546 -2.99 8.28 -17.89
C GLU A 546 -3.91 8.85 -16.79
N ALA A 547 -3.36 9.22 -15.64
CA ALA A 547 -4.13 9.82 -14.55
C ALA A 547 -4.72 11.18 -14.93
N GLU A 548 -3.95 12.02 -15.62
CA GLU A 548 -4.42 13.32 -16.14
C GLU A 548 -5.50 13.14 -17.20
N PHE A 549 -5.35 12.17 -18.11
CA PHE A 549 -6.37 11.81 -19.09
C PHE A 549 -7.69 11.41 -18.41
N TRP A 550 -7.65 10.49 -17.44
CA TRP A 550 -8.87 10.07 -16.75
C TRP A 550 -9.49 11.19 -15.90
N SER A 551 -8.66 12.10 -15.37
CA SER A 551 -9.14 13.29 -14.67
C SER A 551 -9.82 14.28 -15.62
N SER A 552 -9.21 14.55 -16.78
CA SER A 552 -9.69 15.55 -17.74
C SER A 552 -11.07 15.20 -18.30
N ILE A 553 -11.33 13.93 -18.64
CA ILE A 553 -12.66 13.52 -19.13
C ILE A 553 -13.80 13.68 -18.10
N ARG A 554 -13.47 13.93 -16.83
CA ARG A 554 -14.42 14.19 -15.74
C ARG A 554 -14.55 15.66 -15.38
N HIS A 555 -13.85 16.56 -16.08
CA HIS A 555 -13.82 17.98 -15.79
C HIS A 555 -15.23 18.58 -15.69
N LYS A 556 -15.41 19.58 -14.81
CA LYS A 556 -16.74 20.14 -14.50
C LYS A 556 -17.43 20.75 -15.71
N ASP A 557 -16.66 21.21 -16.70
CA ASP A 557 -17.16 21.82 -17.93
C ASP A 557 -17.95 20.85 -18.83
N PHE A 558 -17.73 19.55 -18.68
CA PHE A 558 -18.48 18.55 -19.43
C PHE A 558 -19.84 18.26 -18.78
N SER A 559 -20.88 18.18 -19.61
CA SER A 559 -22.18 17.66 -19.16
C SER A 559 -22.05 16.19 -18.74
N ARG A 560 -22.95 15.70 -17.88
CA ARG A 560 -22.96 14.29 -17.43
C ARG A 560 -23.02 13.30 -18.60
N GLN A 561 -23.75 13.63 -19.66
CA GLN A 561 -23.87 12.81 -20.86
C GLN A 561 -22.53 12.75 -21.63
N VAL A 562 -21.84 13.88 -21.77
CA VAL A 562 -20.51 13.96 -22.41
C VAL A 562 -19.49 13.13 -21.64
N LYS A 563 -19.42 13.28 -20.31
CA LYS A 563 -18.52 12.48 -19.46
C LYS A 563 -18.73 10.98 -19.66
N ASN A 564 -19.98 10.55 -19.71
CA ASN A 564 -20.33 9.14 -19.85
C ASN A 564 -19.97 8.61 -21.25
N PHE A 565 -20.17 9.42 -22.29
CA PHE A 565 -19.77 9.09 -23.66
C PHE A 565 -18.25 8.99 -23.80
N LEU A 566 -17.48 9.97 -23.32
CA LEU A 566 -16.01 9.96 -23.36
C LEU A 566 -15.46 8.74 -22.60
N TYR A 567 -15.98 8.47 -21.41
CA TYR A 567 -15.59 7.32 -20.61
C TYR A 567 -15.83 5.99 -21.34
N LYS A 568 -17.04 5.79 -21.89
CA LYS A 568 -17.38 4.58 -22.63
C LYS A 568 -16.60 4.45 -23.93
N SER A 569 -16.31 5.55 -24.60
CA SER A 569 -15.49 5.57 -25.82
C SER A 569 -14.05 5.13 -25.53
N ALA A 570 -13.44 5.66 -24.46
CA ALA A 570 -12.12 5.24 -24.01
C ALA A 570 -12.05 3.73 -23.72
N HIS A 571 -13.15 3.12 -23.25
CA HIS A 571 -13.24 1.68 -23.01
C HIS A 571 -13.72 0.82 -24.19
N SER A 572 -13.90 1.39 -25.39
CA SER A 572 -14.51 0.70 -26.54
C SER A 572 -15.88 0.07 -26.19
N ALA A 573 -16.67 0.77 -25.37
CA ALA A 573 -17.99 0.33 -24.92
C ALA A 573 -19.14 0.81 -25.82
N HIS A 574 -18.82 1.62 -26.84
CA HIS A 574 -19.75 2.06 -27.87
C HIS A 574 -19.51 1.28 -29.18
N ARG A 575 -20.58 1.15 -29.98
CA ARG A 575 -20.49 0.66 -31.36
C ARG A 575 -20.00 1.78 -32.27
N ILE A 576 -18.70 2.06 -32.22
CA ILE A 576 -18.04 3.09 -33.02
C ILE A 576 -16.73 2.56 -33.61
N GLY A 577 -16.30 3.13 -34.74
CA GLY A 577 -15.01 2.83 -35.35
C GLY A 577 -14.86 1.36 -35.75
N ALA A 578 -13.86 0.69 -35.15
CA ALA A 578 -13.49 -0.69 -35.45
C ALA A 578 -14.63 -1.71 -35.30
N PHE A 579 -15.65 -1.42 -34.49
CA PHE A 579 -16.84 -2.27 -34.38
C PHE A 579 -17.52 -2.51 -35.73
N TRP A 580 -17.61 -1.48 -36.57
CA TRP A 580 -18.31 -1.53 -37.85
C TRP A 580 -17.45 -2.09 -38.99
N LYS A 581 -16.12 -2.12 -38.84
CA LYS A 581 -15.18 -2.55 -39.89
C LYS A 581 -15.29 -4.02 -40.31
N HIS A 582 -15.88 -4.85 -39.45
CA HIS A 582 -15.99 -6.30 -39.67
C HIS A 582 -17.43 -6.75 -39.97
N ILE A 583 -18.36 -5.80 -40.12
CA ILE A 583 -19.76 -6.08 -40.45
C ILE A 583 -19.94 -5.72 -41.93
N PRO A 584 -20.16 -6.72 -42.80
CA PRO A 584 -20.41 -6.49 -44.22
C PRO A 584 -21.49 -5.43 -44.44
N GLU A 585 -21.26 -4.53 -45.40
CA GLU A 585 -22.18 -3.46 -45.82
C GLU A 585 -22.40 -2.34 -44.78
N CYS A 586 -21.70 -2.37 -43.65
CA CYS A 586 -21.80 -1.36 -42.58
C CYS A 586 -20.46 -0.67 -42.28
N GLU A 587 -19.41 -0.95 -43.03
CA GLU A 587 -18.03 -0.50 -42.76
C GLU A 587 -17.94 1.03 -42.75
N GLU A 588 -18.69 1.70 -43.63
CA GLU A 588 -18.75 3.16 -43.72
C GLU A 588 -19.26 3.84 -42.43
N ARG A 589 -20.06 3.14 -41.62
CA ARG A 589 -20.55 3.64 -40.32
C ARG A 589 -19.44 3.75 -39.27
N GLY A 590 -18.30 3.11 -39.51
CA GLY A 590 -17.09 3.24 -38.70
C GLY A 590 -16.34 4.56 -38.93
N ILE A 591 -16.65 5.29 -40.00
CA ILE A 591 -15.94 6.50 -40.41
C ILE A 591 -16.82 7.73 -40.14
N CYS A 592 -16.30 8.70 -39.39
CA CYS A 592 -17.01 9.95 -39.18
C CYS A 592 -16.98 10.77 -40.48
N CYS A 593 -18.10 10.82 -41.20
CA CYS A 593 -18.24 11.66 -42.38
C CYS A 593 -18.11 13.14 -42.01
N ARG A 594 -17.02 13.75 -42.49
CA ARG A 594 -16.56 15.12 -42.23
C ARG A 594 -17.54 16.25 -42.63
N LYS A 595 -18.71 15.92 -43.20
CA LYS A 595 -19.58 16.85 -43.94
C LYS A 595 -20.57 17.64 -43.07
N TYR A 596 -20.77 17.25 -41.81
CA TYR A 596 -21.71 17.96 -40.94
C TYR A 596 -20.98 18.56 -39.73
N GLY A 597 -20.87 19.89 -39.74
CA GLY A 597 -20.67 20.66 -38.53
C GLY A 597 -21.79 20.37 -37.53
N VAL A 598 -21.46 20.47 -36.24
CA VAL A 598 -22.36 20.20 -35.12
C VAL A 598 -23.65 21.01 -35.25
N SER A 599 -24.79 20.35 -35.51
CA SER A 599 -26.12 20.97 -35.74
C SER A 599 -27.08 20.75 -34.55
N THR A 600 -28.00 21.69 -34.32
CA THR A 600 -28.79 21.86 -33.08
C THR A 600 -30.32 21.64 -33.21
N ARG A 601 -30.81 20.90 -34.23
CA ARG A 601 -32.27 20.64 -34.39
C ARG A 601 -32.62 19.17 -34.67
N PRO A 602 -33.80 18.68 -34.22
CA PRO A 602 -34.37 17.43 -34.70
C PRO A 602 -34.87 17.63 -36.14
N GLN A 603 -34.30 16.90 -37.10
CA GLN A 603 -34.86 16.80 -38.45
C GLN A 603 -35.73 15.54 -38.56
N PRO A 604 -36.80 15.58 -39.38
CA PRO A 604 -37.68 14.44 -39.59
C PRO A 604 -36.92 13.26 -40.22
N ALA A 605 -37.35 12.06 -39.82
CA ALA A 605 -36.64 10.80 -39.98
C ALA A 605 -36.58 10.29 -41.42
N HIS A 606 -35.79 10.88 -42.30
CA HIS A 606 -35.32 10.22 -43.51
C HIS A 606 -33.89 10.69 -43.83
N GLN A 607 -32.99 9.74 -44.10
CA GLN A 607 -31.57 9.92 -44.46
C GLN A 607 -30.57 10.20 -43.34
N CYS A 608 -30.55 9.37 -42.29
CA CYS A 608 -29.29 8.84 -41.74
C CYS A 608 -29.64 7.62 -40.90
N GLY A 609 -29.11 6.46 -41.28
CA GLY A 609 -29.33 5.21 -40.56
C GLY A 609 -28.97 5.35 -39.08
N ARG A 610 -29.88 4.84 -38.25
CA ARG A 610 -29.90 4.73 -36.78
C ARG A 610 -28.52 4.58 -36.11
N ASP A 611 -28.40 5.26 -34.97
CA ASP A 611 -27.42 5.13 -33.87
C ASP A 611 -26.12 5.99 -33.87
N SER A 612 -26.21 7.28 -34.18
CA SER A 612 -25.15 8.27 -33.85
C SER A 612 -25.55 9.18 -32.68
N ILE A 613 -24.81 9.12 -31.57
CA ILE A 613 -24.96 10.00 -30.40
C ILE A 613 -24.13 11.27 -30.63
N ILE A 614 -24.80 12.42 -30.75
CA ILE A 614 -24.19 13.76 -30.86
C ILE A 614 -24.50 14.52 -29.56
N LEU A 615 -23.49 15.18 -28.96
CA LEU A 615 -23.60 15.89 -27.68
C LEU A 615 -23.33 17.39 -27.83
N THR A 616 -24.24 18.25 -27.34
CA THR A 616 -23.99 19.70 -27.14
C THR A 616 -24.63 20.24 -25.84
N CYS A 617 -23.92 21.14 -25.16
CA CYS A 617 -24.31 21.87 -23.94
C CYS A 617 -24.89 23.26 -24.28
N ARG A 618 -25.99 23.70 -23.65
CA ARG A 618 -26.84 24.79 -24.15
C ARG A 618 -26.95 26.06 -23.27
N LYS A 619 -26.07 26.34 -22.29
CA LYS A 619 -26.39 27.39 -21.29
C LYS A 619 -25.52 28.64 -21.18
N TYR A 620 -24.37 28.75 -21.85
CA TYR A 620 -23.59 29.99 -21.81
C TYR A 620 -22.95 30.24 -23.18
N GLY A 621 -23.30 31.35 -23.83
CA GLY A 621 -22.91 31.71 -25.19
C GLY A 621 -21.42 32.00 -25.39
N VAL A 622 -20.56 31.01 -25.11
CA VAL A 622 -19.13 31.03 -25.43
C VAL A 622 -18.84 29.76 -26.24
N SER A 623 -18.46 29.95 -27.50
CA SER A 623 -18.09 28.89 -28.43
C SER A 623 -16.73 28.29 -28.05
N THR A 624 -16.70 27.35 -27.12
CA THR A 624 -15.56 26.43 -26.98
C THR A 624 -15.82 25.16 -27.79
N ARG A 625 -15.30 25.15 -29.02
CA ARG A 625 -15.25 23.96 -29.90
C ARG A 625 -14.42 22.87 -29.22
N LEU A 626 -15.05 21.81 -28.73
CA LEU A 626 -14.38 20.52 -28.63
C LEU A 626 -14.36 19.87 -30.01
N GLN A 627 -13.25 20.06 -30.72
CA GLN A 627 -12.92 19.27 -31.89
C GLN A 627 -12.35 17.92 -31.44
N VAL A 628 -13.15 16.87 -31.50
CA VAL A 628 -12.62 15.50 -31.61
C VAL A 628 -12.18 15.35 -33.08
N LEU A 629 -10.94 15.73 -33.37
CA LEU A 629 -10.36 15.60 -34.70
C LEU A 629 -9.43 14.40 -34.75
N VAL A 630 -9.87 13.36 -35.44
CA VAL A 630 -8.97 12.37 -36.06
C VAL A 630 -8.50 12.98 -37.38
N ARG A 631 -7.20 13.12 -37.58
CA ARG A 631 -6.59 13.33 -38.90
C ARG A 631 -5.62 12.17 -39.18
N TYR A 632 -5.53 11.78 -40.47
CA TYR A 632 -4.37 11.43 -41.31
C TYR A 632 -4.77 10.38 -42.37
N PRO A 633 -4.08 10.24 -43.55
CA PRO A 633 -2.84 10.89 -43.98
C PRO A 633 -2.88 11.59 -45.37
N GLU A 634 -1.73 12.16 -45.67
CA GLU A 634 -1.18 12.79 -46.87
C GLU A 634 -1.63 12.23 -48.24
N CYS A 635 -1.99 13.14 -49.16
CA CYS A 635 -1.76 12.96 -50.59
C CYS A 635 -0.79 14.06 -51.04
N ASN A 636 0.47 13.67 -51.23
CA ASN A 636 1.38 14.38 -52.12
C ASN A 636 0.87 14.24 -53.57
N ASN A 637 1.23 15.24 -54.39
CA ASN A 637 1.04 15.35 -55.83
C ASN A 637 -0.32 15.90 -56.30
N ILE A 638 -0.36 17.19 -56.69
CA ILE A 638 -0.34 17.62 -58.10
C ILE A 638 -0.55 19.15 -58.22
N SER A 639 0.40 19.76 -58.93
CA SER A 639 0.39 21.04 -59.65
C SER A 639 -0.13 22.33 -59.00
N ARG A 640 0.81 23.26 -58.83
CA ARG A 640 0.59 24.70 -58.99
C ARG A 640 -0.24 24.98 -60.26
N ARG A 641 -1.45 25.51 -60.11
CA ARG A 641 -2.07 26.39 -61.11
C ARG A 641 -2.72 27.58 -60.41
N THR A 642 -2.22 28.73 -60.82
CA THR A 642 -2.66 30.11 -60.61
C THR A 642 -4.18 30.28 -60.64
N TYR A 643 -4.73 30.98 -59.65
CA TYR A 643 -6.02 31.67 -59.74
C TYR A 643 -5.77 33.13 -60.16
N PRO A 644 -6.46 33.67 -61.18
CA PRO A 644 -6.60 35.11 -61.34
C PRO A 644 -7.72 35.64 -60.43
N GLN A 645 -7.50 36.83 -59.89
CA GLN A 645 -8.49 37.61 -59.13
C GLN A 645 -9.67 38.03 -60.03
N PRO A 646 -10.90 38.16 -59.51
CA PRO A 646 -11.96 38.89 -60.20
C PRO A 646 -11.91 40.37 -59.82
N ALA A 647 -11.73 41.22 -60.83
CA ALA A 647 -11.92 42.67 -60.76
C ALA A 647 -13.37 43.06 -61.06
N HIS A 648 -13.82 44.08 -60.34
CA HIS A 648 -14.94 45.02 -60.51
C HIS A 648 -15.86 44.99 -61.76
N GLN A 649 -17.18 45.07 -61.45
CA GLN A 649 -18.24 45.96 -62.00
C GLN A 649 -18.16 46.45 -63.46
N CYS A 650 -19.23 46.24 -64.27
CA CYS A 650 -20.25 47.26 -64.67
C CYS A 650 -21.12 46.81 -65.87
N GLY A 651 -22.35 47.36 -65.99
CA GLY A 651 -23.32 47.28 -67.12
C GLY A 651 -24.36 46.16 -67.00
N ARG A 652 -25.68 46.35 -66.79
CA ARG A 652 -26.71 47.11 -67.55
C ARG A 652 -26.58 46.90 -69.06
N ASP A 653 -27.36 45.96 -69.59
CA ASP A 653 -28.65 46.23 -70.23
C ASP A 653 -29.63 45.08 -69.97
#